data_AF-A0A7C3T9Y4-F1
#
_entry.id   AF-A0A7C3T9Y4-F1
#
_cell.length_a   1.000
_cell.length_b   1.000
_cell.length_c   1.000
_cell.angle_alpha   90.00
_cell.angle_beta   90.00
_cell.angle_gamma   90.00
#
_symmetry.space_group_name_H-M   'P 1'
#
loop_
_entity.id
_entity.type
_entity.pdbx_description
1 polymer ?
#
loop_
_entity_poly.entity_id
_entity_poly.type
_entity_poly.pdbx_seq_one_letter_code
_entity_poly.pdbx_strand_id
1 'polypeptide(L)'
;MAIRYAAAGVLMLLPLVVPAWAGRGDKVSLYNVVWTTPSRNSDGSMPLGNGDLGMNVWAEPNGDLVFYISKTDAWDEHCRLLKLGRVRVSLSPGVSLTGRPFRQELRLYEGEVLIQSGRPNEQQTFRIWVDANHPVIHVEMASDTPVRVQAALEVWRTEKRELKNGEDMGVDGFSATEPPYSYPDIVRPDPPASLIWYHRNVASLWPITLKHQGLGELAVPEKDPLINRTFGGWMCLYPEKGSVEKVAGRALRSSGLVRTAHLRITCLTSQTPTEEEYVRQLRLERQKAEAQSVEALRRRHRAWWAAFWQRSWLRVTAVHGQLARRLRPMRTNTLPLRIGADSNGDNRFRGEIAEVRIYGRALSPSDIAASARGGVPATGLISRWALGTMKNGNVEGQGSAGAILRSRGSLSVVPVAPWPDGHSVRFTGDGYLETPHSAALNLTDAVTLEAWVRPEVLPHGGGRIIDKSHAGDSDGYLLDTYPGNSLRLIVADGHLSYDAKLPTDRFTHVAAVFDARTARKELYVNGKRVAADGSGSDGRPEHMVVSQGYALQRFISACGGRGTYPIKFNGSVFTVDTDRRYDPDFRLWGGCYWFQNTRLPYWPMLASGDYDMMQPLFRMYRNALDLAVYRTGKYFRHGGAYFPETMYFWGAYHNGGMGYGWNRQGKGLFPTDNEYIRYYWSGGLELTAMMLDYYAHTGDLRFLKDTLVPIADAVVAFYDQHYSRDAHGRLHLEPSQSLETWWDCVNPLPDIAGLKFVLGKLLELPKEAVGETRRSAWRRVLSELPPLPMRTVDGKRVLAPAEKTGRKSNMENPELYAVFPYRLFGVGKPDLHVARETFARRLHPGNRGWQQD
;
A
#
# COMPACT_ATOMS: atom_id res chain seq x y z
N MET A 1 -43.16 24.75 43.38
CA MET A 1 -42.67 26.07 43.81
C MET A 1 -42.00 26.71 42.61
N ALA A 2 -42.61 27.76 42.08
CA ALA A 2 -42.29 28.35 40.78
C ALA A 2 -41.21 29.42 40.92
N ILE A 3 -40.24 29.47 39.98
CA ILE A 3 -39.61 30.72 39.54
C ILE A 3 -39.39 30.62 38.02
N ARG A 4 -40.08 31.51 37.29
CA ARG A 4 -39.85 31.84 35.88
C ARG A 4 -38.68 32.81 35.78
N TYR A 5 -37.82 32.68 34.77
CA TYR A 5 -37.37 33.82 33.96
C TYR A 5 -37.11 33.36 32.52
N ALA A 6 -37.87 33.93 31.60
CA ALA A 6 -37.57 33.98 30.19
C ALA A 6 -36.67 35.21 29.94
N ALA A 7 -35.58 35.04 29.22
CA ALA A 7 -34.88 36.13 28.55
C ALA A 7 -34.30 35.59 27.24
N ALA A 8 -34.88 36.05 26.13
CA ALA A 8 -34.32 35.89 24.80
C ALA A 8 -33.02 36.69 24.72
N GLY A 9 -31.89 35.99 24.62
CA GLY A 9 -30.58 36.56 24.37
C GLY A 9 -30.09 36.13 22.99
N VAL A 10 -29.97 37.09 22.08
CA VAL A 10 -29.26 36.96 20.81
C VAL A 10 -27.84 36.49 21.12
N LEU A 11 -27.51 35.24 20.80
CA LEU A 11 -26.14 34.74 20.85
C LEU A 11 -25.38 35.37 19.68
N MET A 12 -24.70 36.49 19.94
CA MET A 12 -23.61 36.93 19.07
C MET A 12 -22.58 35.80 19.01
N LEU A 13 -22.45 35.18 17.84
CA LEU A 13 -21.33 34.33 17.47
C LEU A 13 -20.05 35.17 17.52
N LEU A 14 -19.43 35.22 18.70
CA LEU A 14 -18.02 35.56 18.81
C LEU A 14 -17.24 34.52 17.98
N PRO A 15 -16.41 34.92 17.01
CA PRO A 15 -15.55 33.97 16.33
C PRO A 15 -14.60 33.43 17.40
N LEU A 16 -14.78 32.14 17.73
CA LEU A 16 -13.73 31.38 18.40
C LEU A 16 -12.50 31.49 17.49
N VAL A 17 -11.57 32.35 17.90
CA VAL A 17 -10.22 32.38 17.36
C VAL A 17 -9.61 31.05 17.74
N VAL A 18 -9.81 30.04 16.88
CA VAL A 18 -9.03 28.82 16.90
C VAL A 18 -7.59 29.28 16.70
N PRO A 19 -6.67 29.01 17.65
CA PRO A 19 -5.27 29.36 17.44
C PRO A 19 -4.82 28.74 16.13
N ALA A 20 -4.00 29.43 15.35
CA ALA A 20 -3.50 28.91 14.09
C ALA A 20 -2.69 27.62 14.34
N TRP A 21 -3.33 26.45 14.19
CA TRP A 21 -2.69 25.15 14.01
C TRP A 21 -2.12 24.99 12.58
N ALA A 22 -2.12 26.08 11.80
CA ALA A 22 -1.48 26.19 10.50
C ALA A 22 0.05 26.09 10.68
N GLY A 23 0.59 24.87 10.55
CA GLY A 23 2.03 24.63 10.55
C GLY A 23 2.48 23.22 10.93
N ARG A 24 1.62 22.36 11.48
CA ARG A 24 2.01 20.99 11.87
C ARG A 24 1.76 19.93 10.78
N GLY A 25 0.69 20.06 10.00
CA GLY A 25 0.37 19.14 8.88
C GLY A 25 1.34 19.23 7.69
N ASP A 26 1.97 20.38 7.47
CA ASP A 26 3.00 20.60 6.43
C ASP A 26 4.21 19.64 6.58
N LYS A 27 4.42 19.08 7.78
CA LYS A 27 5.48 18.09 8.01
C LYS A 27 5.25 16.78 7.25
N VAL A 28 4.03 16.51 6.76
CA VAL A 28 3.76 15.34 5.90
C VAL A 28 4.47 15.47 4.54
N SER A 29 4.79 16.69 4.09
CA SER A 29 5.57 16.96 2.89
C SER A 29 6.98 16.34 2.93
N LEU A 30 7.52 16.07 4.14
CA LEU A 30 8.77 15.31 4.32
C LEU A 30 8.69 13.87 3.80
N TYR A 31 7.48 13.35 3.63
CA TYR A 31 7.18 11.99 3.22
C TYR A 31 6.67 11.89 1.79
N ASN A 32 6.71 12.99 1.02
CA ASN A 32 6.40 12.97 -0.42
C ASN A 32 7.23 11.91 -1.15
N VAL A 33 6.59 11.22 -2.10
CA VAL A 33 7.26 10.25 -2.96
C VAL A 33 7.77 10.98 -4.20
N VAL A 34 9.03 10.76 -4.56
CA VAL A 34 9.68 11.46 -5.67
C VAL A 34 10.33 10.45 -6.61
N TRP A 35 9.97 10.54 -7.89
CA TRP A 35 10.70 9.91 -8.99
C TRP A 35 11.61 10.94 -9.65
N THR A 36 12.89 10.60 -9.79
CA THR A 36 13.89 11.42 -10.49
C THR A 36 14.18 10.91 -11.90
N THR A 37 13.45 9.89 -12.34
CA THR A 37 13.48 9.34 -13.70
C THR A 37 12.04 9.07 -14.16
N PRO A 38 11.74 9.22 -15.46
CA PRO A 38 10.44 8.84 -16.01
C PRO A 38 10.19 7.32 -15.83
N SER A 39 8.91 6.95 -15.74
CA SER A 39 8.47 5.57 -15.61
C SER A 39 8.47 4.87 -16.97
N ARG A 40 8.80 3.57 -16.99
CA ARG A 40 8.77 2.79 -18.25
C ARG A 40 7.34 2.46 -18.70
N ASN A 41 6.44 2.33 -17.74
CA ASN A 41 5.05 1.89 -17.88
C ASN A 41 4.27 2.34 -16.63
N SER A 42 3.03 1.84 -16.49
CA SER A 42 2.11 2.14 -15.40
C SER A 42 2.56 1.65 -14.01
N ASP A 43 3.57 0.76 -13.91
CA ASP A 43 4.14 0.26 -12.65
C ASP A 43 4.71 1.39 -11.79
N GLY A 44 5.29 2.40 -12.44
CA GLY A 44 5.85 3.58 -11.78
C GLY A 44 4.83 4.69 -11.54
N SER A 45 3.53 4.40 -11.63
CA SER A 45 2.49 5.42 -11.47
C SER A 45 2.32 5.87 -10.02
N MET A 46 1.94 7.13 -9.86
CA MET A 46 1.57 7.72 -8.57
C MET A 46 0.04 7.77 -8.42
N PRO A 47 -0.51 7.34 -7.28
CA PRO A 47 -1.94 7.41 -7.04
C PRO A 47 -2.38 8.85 -6.72
N LEU A 48 -3.52 9.27 -7.26
CA LEU A 48 -4.26 10.45 -6.84
C LEU A 48 -5.74 10.12 -6.72
N GLY A 49 -6.50 10.88 -5.94
CA GLY A 49 -7.94 10.74 -5.91
C GLY A 49 -8.61 11.66 -4.93
N ASN A 50 -9.93 11.73 -5.02
CA ASN A 50 -10.76 12.54 -4.14
C ASN A 50 -11.67 11.71 -3.22
N GLY A 51 -11.44 10.41 -3.12
CA GLY A 51 -12.29 9.51 -2.35
C GLY A 51 -13.33 8.80 -3.19
N ASP A 52 -13.61 9.28 -4.40
CA ASP A 52 -14.48 8.63 -5.39
C ASP A 52 -13.75 8.41 -6.72
N LEU A 53 -13.24 9.48 -7.32
CA LEU A 53 -12.36 9.42 -8.48
C LEU A 53 -10.93 9.09 -8.05
N GLY A 54 -10.30 8.18 -8.79
CA GLY A 54 -8.90 7.81 -8.66
C GLY A 54 -8.14 7.95 -9.97
N MET A 55 -6.83 8.18 -9.88
CA MET A 55 -5.90 8.21 -11.00
C MET A 55 -4.62 7.44 -10.68
N ASN A 56 -4.06 6.80 -11.71
CA ASN A 56 -2.68 6.31 -11.72
C ASN A 56 -1.89 7.21 -12.69
N VAL A 57 -0.96 8.03 -12.21
CA VAL A 57 -0.29 9.07 -13.02
C VAL A 57 1.20 8.78 -13.22
N TRP A 58 1.70 8.82 -14.46
CA TRP A 58 3.13 8.70 -14.75
C TRP A 58 3.54 9.53 -15.97
N ALA A 59 4.84 9.80 -16.08
CA ALA A 59 5.44 10.33 -17.30
C ALA A 59 6.33 9.28 -17.97
N GLU A 60 6.24 9.18 -19.30
CA GLU A 60 7.02 8.26 -20.12
C GLU A 60 8.30 8.93 -20.67
N PRO A 61 9.35 8.18 -21.07
CA PRO A 61 10.63 8.75 -21.51
C PRO A 61 10.54 9.68 -22.72
N ASN A 62 9.46 9.61 -23.50
CA ASN A 62 9.19 10.50 -24.64
C ASN A 62 8.65 11.88 -24.24
N GLY A 63 8.37 12.12 -22.95
CA GLY A 63 7.83 13.37 -22.45
C GLY A 63 6.32 13.37 -22.24
N ASP A 64 5.62 12.30 -22.63
CA ASP A 64 4.17 12.22 -22.46
C ASP A 64 3.80 12.03 -20.99
N LEU A 65 2.76 12.76 -20.57
CA LEU A 65 2.02 12.47 -19.35
C LEU A 65 0.94 11.43 -19.68
N VAL A 66 0.86 10.37 -18.90
CA VAL A 66 -0.13 9.30 -19.09
C VAL A 66 -0.81 9.00 -17.76
N PHE A 67 -2.12 8.77 -17.80
CA PHE A 67 -2.84 8.35 -16.61
C PHE A 67 -4.09 7.50 -16.87
N TYR A 68 -4.36 6.57 -15.96
CA TYR A 68 -5.65 5.89 -15.86
C TYR A 68 -6.64 6.71 -15.03
N ILE A 69 -7.92 6.57 -15.35
CA ILE A 69 -9.03 7.18 -14.60
C ILE A 69 -9.90 6.06 -14.03
N SER A 70 -10.28 6.17 -12.75
CA SER A 70 -11.09 5.17 -12.04
C SER A 70 -12.17 5.85 -11.21
N LYS A 71 -13.27 5.15 -10.94
CA LYS A 71 -14.28 5.55 -9.95
C LYS A 71 -14.57 4.40 -8.99
N THR A 72 -15.00 4.71 -7.77
CA THR A 72 -15.44 3.71 -6.79
C THR A 72 -16.70 2.96 -7.19
N ASP A 73 -17.42 3.44 -8.20
CA ASP A 73 -18.77 3.00 -8.54
C ASP A 73 -18.98 2.63 -10.01
N ALA A 74 -17.89 2.48 -10.78
CA ALA A 74 -17.88 2.05 -12.18
C ALA A 74 -18.04 0.52 -12.33
N TRP A 75 -19.16 0.01 -11.84
CA TRP A 75 -19.50 -1.42 -11.86
C TRP A 75 -20.12 -1.84 -13.20
N ASP A 76 -19.52 -2.80 -13.88
CA ASP A 76 -20.08 -3.37 -15.12
C ASP A 76 -21.20 -4.40 -14.86
N GLU A 77 -21.81 -4.90 -15.92
CA GLU A 77 -22.85 -5.93 -15.93
C GLU A 77 -22.49 -7.22 -15.14
N HIS A 78 -21.21 -7.49 -14.95
CA HIS A 78 -20.68 -8.66 -14.24
C HIS A 78 -20.16 -8.31 -12.84
N CYS A 79 -20.43 -7.09 -12.35
CA CYS A 79 -19.94 -6.57 -11.08
C CYS A 79 -18.40 -6.44 -11.03
N ARG A 80 -17.72 -6.19 -12.14
CA ARG A 80 -16.31 -5.76 -12.14
C ARG A 80 -16.21 -4.25 -11.95
N LEU A 81 -15.22 -3.81 -11.19
CA LEU A 81 -14.92 -2.39 -11.03
C LEU A 81 -13.93 -1.94 -12.10
N LEU A 82 -14.46 -1.31 -13.16
CA LEU A 82 -13.71 -0.94 -14.35
C LEU A 82 -13.01 0.42 -14.21
N LYS A 83 -11.94 0.62 -14.98
CA LYS A 83 -11.41 1.96 -15.28
C LYS A 83 -12.37 2.70 -16.20
N LEU A 84 -12.42 4.02 -16.11
CA LEU A 84 -13.12 4.86 -17.07
C LEU A 84 -12.34 5.00 -18.39
N GLY A 85 -11.02 4.84 -18.37
CA GLY A 85 -10.16 4.94 -19.55
C GLY A 85 -8.73 5.41 -19.22
N ARG A 86 -7.89 5.51 -20.25
CA ARG A 86 -6.54 6.09 -20.18
C ARG A 86 -6.48 7.38 -21.00
N VAL A 87 -5.75 8.37 -20.50
CA VAL A 87 -5.49 9.62 -21.21
C VAL A 87 -3.99 9.82 -21.36
N ARG A 88 -3.58 10.24 -22.56
CA ARG A 88 -2.21 10.63 -22.89
C ARG A 88 -2.18 12.10 -23.26
N VAL A 89 -1.29 12.87 -22.64
CA VAL A 89 -1.05 14.27 -22.95
C VAL A 89 0.35 14.42 -23.54
N SER A 90 0.40 14.84 -24.80
CA SER A 90 1.62 15.00 -25.59
C SER A 90 1.85 16.46 -25.94
N LEU A 91 3.12 16.87 -25.95
CA LEU A 91 3.58 18.20 -26.32
C LEU A 91 4.38 18.14 -27.63
N SER A 92 4.21 19.13 -28.50
CA SER A 92 4.95 19.23 -29.77
C SER A 92 5.49 20.65 -29.99
N PRO A 93 6.82 20.85 -30.17
CA PRO A 93 7.86 19.81 -30.14
C PRO A 93 7.98 19.16 -28.75
N GLY A 94 8.12 17.84 -28.74
CA GLY A 94 8.26 17.06 -27.50
C GLY A 94 9.67 17.15 -26.92
N VAL A 95 9.81 16.88 -25.63
CA VAL A 95 11.10 16.83 -24.94
C VAL A 95 11.35 15.40 -24.46
N SER A 96 12.38 14.74 -25.01
CA SER A 96 12.83 13.46 -24.46
C SER A 96 13.35 13.66 -23.03
N LEU A 97 12.83 12.86 -22.10
CA LEU A 97 13.18 12.93 -20.67
C LEU A 97 14.41 12.10 -20.33
N THR A 98 14.87 11.24 -21.23
CA THR A 98 16.03 10.36 -21.02
C THR A 98 17.30 11.18 -20.81
N GLY A 99 17.95 11.01 -19.66
CA GLY A 99 19.20 11.71 -19.32
C GLY A 99 19.04 13.22 -19.09
N ARG A 100 17.79 13.72 -18.96
CA ARG A 100 17.50 15.13 -18.67
C ARG A 100 17.04 15.32 -17.22
N PRO A 101 17.10 16.55 -16.67
CA PRO A 101 16.49 16.85 -15.38
C PRO A 101 15.00 16.49 -15.43
N PHE A 102 14.59 15.65 -14.48
CA PHE A 102 13.22 15.18 -14.33
C PHE A 102 12.90 15.03 -12.85
N ARG A 103 11.70 15.45 -12.46
CA ARG A 103 11.17 15.26 -11.12
C ARG A 103 9.66 15.10 -11.19
N GLN A 104 9.15 13.94 -10.80
CA GLN A 104 7.74 13.69 -10.56
C GLN A 104 7.56 13.47 -9.05
N GLU A 105 6.73 14.30 -8.41
CA GLU A 105 6.51 14.30 -6.97
C GLU A 105 5.02 14.11 -6.64
N LEU A 106 4.72 13.12 -5.81
CA LEU A 106 3.42 12.98 -5.14
C LEU A 106 3.43 13.86 -3.89
N ARG A 107 2.71 14.98 -3.95
CA ARG A 107 2.60 15.96 -2.87
C ARG A 107 1.42 15.61 -1.98
N LEU A 108 1.71 14.92 -0.88
CA LEU A 108 0.71 14.35 0.01
C LEU A 108 -0.14 15.43 0.70
N TYR A 109 0.50 16.53 1.14
CA TYR A 109 -0.19 17.59 1.87
C TYR A 109 -1.19 18.36 0.99
N GLU A 110 -0.83 18.60 -0.26
CA GLU A 110 -1.68 19.33 -1.21
C GLU A 110 -2.65 18.44 -1.98
N GLY A 111 -2.41 17.12 -2.08
CA GLY A 111 -3.26 16.21 -2.86
C GLY A 111 -3.02 16.24 -4.37
N GLU A 112 -1.79 16.55 -4.79
CA GLU A 112 -1.44 16.77 -6.21
C GLU A 112 -0.19 15.99 -6.62
N VAL A 113 -0.06 15.71 -7.91
CA VAL A 113 1.22 15.30 -8.52
C VAL A 113 1.79 16.49 -9.28
N LEU A 114 3.06 16.79 -9.02
CA LEU A 114 3.82 17.80 -9.75
C LEU A 114 4.92 17.12 -10.56
N ILE A 115 4.89 17.30 -11.87
CA ILE A 115 5.93 16.82 -12.79
C ILE A 115 6.66 18.04 -13.36
N GLN A 116 7.97 18.05 -13.24
CA GLN A 116 8.85 19.08 -13.79
C GLN A 116 9.95 18.40 -14.60
N SER A 117 10.15 18.86 -15.82
CA SER A 117 11.15 18.31 -16.75
C SER A 117 11.81 19.41 -17.57
N GLY A 118 12.99 19.12 -18.10
CA GLY A 118 13.71 20.03 -18.98
C GLY A 118 14.82 20.82 -18.28
N ARG A 119 15.62 21.54 -19.08
CA ARG A 119 16.67 22.43 -18.60
C ARG A 119 16.08 23.81 -18.26
N PRO A 120 16.80 24.68 -17.54
CA PRO A 120 16.39 26.09 -17.41
C PRO A 120 16.08 26.70 -18.80
N ASN A 121 14.98 27.46 -18.92
CA ASN A 121 14.44 28.05 -20.14
C ASN A 121 13.80 27.06 -21.15
N GLU A 122 13.75 25.77 -20.82
CA GLU A 122 13.01 24.73 -21.55
C GLU A 122 12.11 23.93 -20.58
N GLN A 123 11.78 24.48 -19.41
CA GLN A 123 11.07 23.76 -18.38
C GLN A 123 9.63 23.49 -18.81
N GLN A 124 9.20 22.25 -18.64
CA GLN A 124 7.81 21.82 -18.76
C GLN A 124 7.31 21.41 -17.39
N THR A 125 6.09 21.84 -17.05
CA THR A 125 5.45 21.54 -15.78
C THR A 125 4.05 21.00 -16.01
N PHE A 126 3.75 19.86 -15.41
CA PHE A 126 2.38 19.38 -15.23
C PHE A 126 2.01 19.40 -13.75
N ARG A 127 0.88 20.01 -13.43
CA ARG A 127 0.25 19.91 -12.11
C ARG A 127 -1.07 19.15 -12.27
N ILE A 128 -1.16 18.01 -11.61
CA ILE A 128 -2.30 17.09 -11.71
C ILE A 128 -2.96 16.97 -10.34
N TRP A 129 -4.28 17.13 -10.28
CA TRP A 129 -5.05 16.94 -9.06
C TRP A 129 -6.48 16.53 -9.38
N VAL A 130 -7.06 15.77 -8.46
CA VAL A 130 -8.48 15.37 -8.50
C VAL A 130 -9.21 16.25 -7.49
N ASP A 131 -10.16 17.06 -7.95
CA ASP A 131 -10.85 18.02 -7.07
C ASP A 131 -11.49 17.28 -5.88
N ALA A 132 -11.16 17.72 -4.66
CA ALA A 132 -11.65 17.10 -3.44
C ALA A 132 -13.17 17.26 -3.24
N ASN A 133 -13.79 18.18 -4.00
CA ASN A 133 -15.17 18.65 -3.82
C ASN A 133 -16.05 18.38 -5.05
N HIS A 134 -15.46 18.08 -6.20
CA HIS A 134 -16.16 17.87 -7.46
C HIS A 134 -15.58 16.64 -8.17
N PRO A 135 -16.36 15.90 -8.97
CA PRO A 135 -15.84 14.75 -9.70
C PRO A 135 -15.11 15.19 -10.98
N VAL A 136 -14.07 16.01 -10.80
CA VAL A 136 -13.29 16.61 -11.89
C VAL A 136 -11.80 16.39 -11.68
N ILE A 137 -11.14 15.96 -12.75
CA ILE A 137 -9.68 15.89 -12.86
C ILE A 137 -9.18 17.17 -13.52
N HIS A 138 -8.11 17.72 -12.97
CA HIS A 138 -7.42 18.88 -13.51
C HIS A 138 -5.97 18.53 -13.86
N VAL A 139 -5.57 18.87 -15.09
CA VAL A 139 -4.17 18.83 -15.53
C VAL A 139 -3.80 20.21 -16.06
N GLU A 140 -3.05 20.97 -15.27
CA GLU A 140 -2.51 22.27 -15.65
C GLU A 140 -1.11 22.08 -16.25
N MET A 141 -0.92 22.54 -17.49
CA MET A 141 0.35 22.47 -18.21
C MET A 141 0.95 23.87 -18.38
N ALA A 142 2.25 23.99 -18.12
CA ALA A 142 3.05 25.16 -18.46
C ALA A 142 4.37 24.76 -19.14
N SER A 143 4.83 25.57 -20.09
CA SER A 143 6.07 25.36 -20.85
C SER A 143 6.81 26.68 -21.12
N ASP A 144 8.12 26.68 -20.92
CA ASP A 144 9.03 27.80 -21.23
C ASP A 144 9.19 28.02 -22.75
N THR A 145 8.83 27.03 -23.56
CA THR A 145 8.79 27.15 -25.03
C THR A 145 7.36 26.96 -25.53
N PRO A 146 6.92 27.68 -26.59
CA PRO A 146 5.60 27.47 -27.17
C PRO A 146 5.46 26.05 -27.72
N VAL A 147 4.42 25.34 -27.29
CA VAL A 147 4.13 23.95 -27.68
C VAL A 147 2.70 23.80 -28.16
N ARG A 148 2.45 22.84 -29.04
CA ARG A 148 1.13 22.32 -29.33
C ARG A 148 0.80 21.24 -28.31
N VAL A 149 -0.41 21.30 -27.75
CA VAL A 149 -0.86 20.34 -26.72
C VAL A 149 -1.89 19.41 -27.34
N GLN A 150 -1.74 18.11 -27.11
CA GLN A 150 -2.73 17.12 -27.51
C GLN A 150 -3.08 16.23 -26.32
N ALA A 151 -4.36 16.10 -26.01
CA ALA A 151 -4.89 15.15 -25.03
C ALA A 151 -5.69 14.06 -25.76
N ALA A 152 -5.23 12.82 -25.72
CA ALA A 152 -5.82 11.68 -26.42
C ALA A 152 -6.45 10.68 -25.44
N LEU A 153 -7.66 10.21 -25.78
CA LEU A 153 -8.37 9.15 -25.07
C LEU A 153 -8.00 7.77 -25.66
N GLU A 154 -7.43 6.94 -24.81
CA GLU A 154 -7.01 5.56 -25.09
C GLU A 154 -7.94 4.58 -24.35
N VAL A 155 -9.07 4.22 -24.96
CA VAL A 155 -9.91 3.08 -24.55
C VAL A 155 -9.43 1.78 -25.19
N TRP A 156 -9.47 0.69 -24.42
CA TRP A 156 -9.12 -0.67 -24.83
C TRP A 156 -10.34 -1.58 -24.98
N ARG A 157 -11.49 -1.21 -24.41
CA ARG A 157 -12.77 -1.89 -24.63
C ARG A 157 -13.41 -1.36 -25.91
N THR A 158 -13.04 -1.92 -27.06
CA THR A 158 -13.47 -1.42 -28.38
C THR A 158 -14.53 -2.27 -29.05
N GLU A 159 -14.71 -3.52 -28.63
CA GLU A 159 -15.72 -4.43 -29.16
C GLU A 159 -16.24 -5.37 -28.07
N LYS A 160 -17.38 -6.03 -28.32
CA LYS A 160 -17.86 -7.10 -27.44
C LYS A 160 -16.91 -8.28 -27.57
N ARG A 161 -16.28 -8.69 -26.47
CA ARG A 161 -15.38 -9.85 -26.45
C ARG A 161 -15.61 -10.73 -25.24
N GLU A 162 -15.44 -12.02 -25.41
CA GLU A 162 -15.46 -12.98 -24.29
C GLU A 162 -14.23 -12.78 -23.39
N LEU A 163 -14.42 -12.91 -22.07
CA LEU A 163 -13.35 -12.96 -21.09
C LEU A 163 -12.88 -14.41 -20.93
N LYS A 164 -11.59 -14.66 -21.20
CA LYS A 164 -11.00 -16.01 -21.21
C LYS A 164 -9.54 -16.00 -20.82
N ASN A 165 -8.90 -17.17 -20.78
CA ASN A 165 -7.46 -17.33 -20.50
C ASN A 165 -7.01 -16.76 -19.13
N GLY A 166 -7.88 -16.87 -18.12
CA GLY A 166 -7.65 -16.40 -16.76
C GLY A 166 -8.12 -14.97 -16.50
N GLU A 167 -8.53 -14.21 -17.53
CA GLU A 167 -9.24 -12.93 -17.34
C GLU A 167 -10.61 -13.11 -16.68
N ASP A 168 -11.20 -14.29 -16.88
CA ASP A 168 -12.46 -14.71 -16.28
C ASP A 168 -12.38 -14.81 -14.74
N MET A 169 -11.18 -14.90 -14.15
CA MET A 169 -11.00 -14.71 -12.71
C MET A 169 -11.34 -13.27 -12.25
N GLY A 170 -11.37 -12.30 -13.17
CA GLY A 170 -11.87 -10.95 -12.92
C GLY A 170 -13.39 -10.88 -12.76
N VAL A 171 -14.12 -11.85 -13.31
CA VAL A 171 -15.55 -12.09 -13.08
C VAL A 171 -15.76 -13.34 -12.22
N ASP A 172 -14.81 -13.64 -11.31
CA ASP A 172 -14.97 -14.76 -10.38
C ASP A 172 -16.38 -14.72 -9.79
N GLY A 173 -17.06 -15.86 -9.86
CA GLY A 173 -18.46 -15.96 -9.51
C GLY A 173 -19.45 -16.05 -10.66
N PHE A 174 -19.05 -15.78 -11.90
CA PHE A 174 -19.92 -15.90 -13.05
C PHE A 174 -19.87 -17.33 -13.66
N SER A 175 -21.00 -18.04 -13.63
CA SER A 175 -21.23 -19.26 -14.43
C SER A 175 -22.68 -19.23 -14.87
N ALA A 176 -22.99 -18.28 -15.76
CA ALA A 176 -24.25 -18.29 -16.47
C ALA A 176 -24.22 -19.36 -17.57
N THR A 177 -25.38 -19.62 -18.18
CA THR A 177 -25.52 -20.43 -19.39
C THR A 177 -24.81 -19.85 -20.62
N GLU A 178 -24.28 -18.63 -20.51
CA GLU A 178 -23.49 -17.94 -21.53
C GLU A 178 -22.11 -17.54 -20.97
N PRO A 179 -21.08 -17.40 -21.82
CA PRO A 179 -19.77 -16.88 -21.41
C PRO A 179 -19.85 -15.43 -20.88
N PRO A 180 -18.92 -15.02 -19.99
CA PRO A 180 -18.82 -13.62 -19.58
C PRO A 180 -18.23 -12.77 -20.72
N TYR A 181 -18.81 -11.60 -20.96
CA TYR A 181 -18.38 -10.70 -22.03
C TYR A 181 -17.98 -9.33 -21.46
N SER A 182 -16.92 -8.74 -22.01
CA SER A 182 -16.68 -7.30 -21.89
C SER A 182 -17.38 -6.59 -23.04
N TYR A 183 -18.09 -5.50 -22.72
CA TYR A 183 -18.76 -4.66 -23.71
C TYR A 183 -17.91 -3.42 -24.06
N PRO A 184 -18.07 -2.85 -25.27
CA PRO A 184 -17.28 -1.72 -25.71
C PRO A 184 -17.65 -0.42 -25.00
N ASP A 185 -16.67 0.46 -24.83
CA ASP A 185 -16.93 1.86 -24.48
C ASP A 185 -17.40 2.63 -25.73
N ILE A 186 -18.30 3.59 -25.53
CA ILE A 186 -18.82 4.47 -26.58
C ILE A 186 -18.08 5.80 -26.51
N VAL A 187 -17.54 6.27 -27.64
CA VAL A 187 -16.99 7.63 -27.80
C VAL A 187 -17.93 8.42 -28.71
N ARG A 188 -18.53 9.50 -28.20
CA ARG A 188 -19.49 10.29 -28.98
C ARG A 188 -18.77 11.15 -30.03
N PRO A 189 -19.32 11.23 -31.26
CA PRO A 189 -18.80 12.12 -32.30
C PRO A 189 -18.98 13.61 -31.90
N ASP A 190 -20.07 13.92 -31.20
CA ASP A 190 -20.39 15.26 -30.72
C ASP A 190 -20.14 15.43 -29.21
N PRO A 191 -19.81 16.67 -28.76
CA PRO A 191 -19.69 17.91 -29.56
C PRO A 191 -18.30 18.06 -30.21
N PRO A 192 -18.12 18.93 -31.22
CA PRO A 192 -16.89 18.99 -32.03
C PRO A 192 -15.63 19.45 -31.28
N ALA A 193 -15.76 20.21 -30.19
CA ALA A 193 -14.63 20.79 -29.45
C ALA A 193 -14.38 20.16 -28.06
N SER A 194 -15.00 19.02 -27.76
CA SER A 194 -14.71 18.24 -26.55
C SER A 194 -14.97 16.75 -26.78
N LEU A 195 -14.57 15.89 -25.84
CA LEU A 195 -14.73 14.45 -25.95
C LEU A 195 -15.63 13.93 -24.84
N ILE A 196 -16.63 13.15 -25.21
CA ILE A 196 -17.49 12.41 -24.29
C ILE A 196 -17.30 10.93 -24.58
N TRP A 197 -17.05 10.15 -23.54
CA TRP A 197 -17.05 8.69 -23.63
C TRP A 197 -17.68 8.07 -22.39
N TYR A 198 -18.20 6.87 -22.52
CA TYR A 198 -18.78 6.12 -21.41
C TYR A 198 -18.90 4.63 -21.74
N HIS A 199 -18.97 3.84 -20.68
CA HIS A 199 -19.47 2.47 -20.69
C HIS A 199 -20.93 2.48 -20.25
N ARG A 200 -21.77 1.63 -20.84
CA ARG A 200 -23.18 1.48 -20.46
C ARG A 200 -23.53 -0.01 -20.36
N ASN A 201 -23.95 -0.43 -19.18
CA ASN A 201 -24.33 -1.81 -18.92
C ASN A 201 -25.63 -2.13 -19.68
N VAL A 202 -25.55 -3.08 -20.61
CA VAL A 202 -26.69 -3.60 -21.39
C VAL A 202 -27.17 -4.96 -20.92
N ALA A 203 -26.48 -5.53 -19.92
CA ALA A 203 -26.81 -6.78 -19.26
C ALA A 203 -26.70 -6.62 -17.74
N SER A 204 -27.11 -7.64 -16.99
CA SER A 204 -27.01 -7.64 -15.53
C SER A 204 -26.91 -9.06 -14.95
N LEU A 205 -25.89 -9.28 -14.12
CA LEU A 205 -25.72 -10.48 -13.31
C LEU A 205 -26.67 -10.54 -12.10
N TRP A 206 -27.27 -9.41 -11.71
CA TRP A 206 -28.10 -9.30 -10.51
C TRP A 206 -29.33 -10.24 -10.51
N PRO A 207 -30.21 -10.25 -11.52
CA PRO A 207 -31.40 -11.09 -11.51
C PRO A 207 -31.05 -12.58 -11.61
N ILE A 208 -29.96 -12.90 -12.34
CA ILE A 208 -29.42 -14.26 -12.44
C ILE A 208 -28.98 -14.75 -11.06
N THR A 209 -28.23 -13.91 -10.33
CA THR A 209 -27.74 -14.21 -8.98
C THR A 209 -28.89 -14.46 -8.01
N LEU A 210 -29.89 -13.58 -7.99
CA LEU A 210 -31.05 -13.73 -7.10
C LEU A 210 -31.84 -15.00 -7.43
N LYS A 211 -32.13 -15.26 -8.71
CA LYS A 211 -32.84 -16.48 -9.12
C LYS A 211 -32.07 -17.74 -8.72
N HIS A 212 -30.76 -17.78 -8.97
CA HIS A 212 -29.88 -18.92 -8.65
C HIS A 212 -29.84 -19.23 -7.15
N GLN A 213 -29.84 -18.19 -6.33
CA GLN A 213 -29.86 -18.29 -4.86
C GLN A 213 -31.28 -18.51 -4.29
N GLY A 214 -32.28 -18.76 -5.13
CA GLY A 214 -33.67 -18.92 -4.69
C GLY A 214 -34.31 -17.64 -4.16
N LEU A 215 -33.73 -16.47 -4.43
CA LEU A 215 -34.21 -15.14 -4.05
C LEU A 215 -34.89 -14.39 -5.21
N GLY A 216 -35.25 -15.11 -6.29
CA GLY A 216 -35.77 -14.52 -7.54
C GLY A 216 -37.04 -13.67 -7.39
N GLU A 217 -37.82 -13.86 -6.33
CA GLU A 217 -38.98 -13.02 -6.00
C GLU A 217 -38.59 -11.55 -5.72
N LEU A 218 -37.34 -11.29 -5.35
CA LEU A 218 -36.81 -9.94 -5.13
C LEU A 218 -36.27 -9.31 -6.43
N ALA A 219 -36.17 -10.07 -7.53
CA ALA A 219 -35.59 -9.63 -8.79
C ALA A 219 -36.55 -8.75 -9.62
N VAL A 220 -37.05 -7.68 -9.02
CA VAL A 220 -37.86 -6.66 -9.72
C VAL A 220 -36.96 -5.75 -10.58
N PRO A 221 -37.24 -5.58 -11.88
CA PRO A 221 -36.37 -4.85 -12.81
C PRO A 221 -35.99 -3.43 -12.37
N GLU A 222 -36.91 -2.71 -11.71
CA GLU A 222 -36.70 -1.33 -11.25
C GLU A 222 -35.68 -1.21 -10.11
N LYS A 223 -35.32 -2.33 -9.46
CA LYS A 223 -34.32 -2.38 -8.39
C LYS A 223 -32.97 -2.93 -8.85
N ASP A 224 -32.84 -3.35 -10.10
CA ASP A 224 -31.58 -3.86 -10.62
C ASP A 224 -30.50 -2.76 -10.55
N PRO A 225 -29.40 -2.95 -9.82
CA PRO A 225 -28.39 -1.91 -9.61
C PRO A 225 -27.35 -1.80 -10.75
N LEU A 226 -27.38 -2.73 -11.71
CA LEU A 226 -26.39 -2.85 -12.78
C LEU A 226 -26.94 -2.46 -14.14
N ILE A 227 -28.17 -2.86 -14.50
CA ILE A 227 -28.72 -2.55 -15.83
C ILE A 227 -28.80 -1.04 -16.05
N ASN A 228 -28.48 -0.55 -17.25
CA ASN A 228 -28.49 0.89 -17.59
C ASN A 228 -27.55 1.77 -16.75
N ARG A 229 -26.73 1.18 -15.88
CA ARG A 229 -25.66 1.91 -15.19
C ARG A 229 -24.65 2.36 -16.24
N THR A 230 -24.35 3.66 -16.24
CA THR A 230 -23.50 4.32 -17.22
C THR A 230 -22.43 5.11 -16.50
N PHE A 231 -21.17 4.95 -16.91
CA PHE A 231 -20.03 5.64 -16.31
C PHE A 231 -18.98 6.03 -17.34
N GLY A 232 -18.39 7.22 -17.17
CA GLY A 232 -17.48 7.76 -18.18
C GLY A 232 -17.04 9.18 -17.88
N GLY A 233 -16.58 9.88 -18.93
CA GLY A 233 -15.96 11.19 -18.82
C GLY A 233 -16.35 12.18 -19.92
N TRP A 234 -16.23 13.46 -19.58
CA TRP A 234 -16.28 14.60 -20.49
C TRP A 234 -14.98 15.38 -20.39
N MET A 235 -14.12 15.27 -21.40
CA MET A 235 -12.80 15.89 -21.48
C MET A 235 -12.85 17.18 -22.32
N CYS A 236 -12.32 18.27 -21.75
CA CYS A 236 -12.21 19.57 -22.39
C CYS A 236 -10.80 20.13 -22.22
N LEU A 237 -10.25 20.71 -23.29
CA LEU A 237 -8.94 21.37 -23.31
C LEU A 237 -9.15 22.88 -23.43
N TYR A 238 -8.45 23.66 -22.61
CA TYR A 238 -8.48 25.12 -22.60
C TYR A 238 -7.05 25.64 -22.81
N PRO A 239 -6.62 25.86 -24.06
CA PRO A 239 -5.35 26.52 -24.33
C PRO A 239 -5.43 27.99 -23.92
N GLU A 240 -4.29 28.62 -23.59
CA GLU A 240 -4.25 30.05 -23.23
C GLU A 240 -4.77 30.99 -24.32
N LYS A 241 -4.68 30.56 -25.58
CA LYS A 241 -5.13 31.27 -26.77
C LYS A 241 -5.44 30.29 -27.89
N GLY A 242 -6.21 30.75 -28.87
CA GLY A 242 -6.64 29.94 -30.00
C GLY A 242 -7.79 29.00 -29.64
N SER A 243 -8.13 28.14 -30.59
CA SER A 243 -9.22 27.18 -30.50
C SER A 243 -8.72 25.76 -30.22
N VAL A 244 -9.65 24.84 -29.99
CA VAL A 244 -9.38 23.41 -29.87
C VAL A 244 -10.02 22.69 -31.05
N GLU A 245 -9.28 21.76 -31.62
CA GLU A 245 -9.75 20.86 -32.68
C GLU A 245 -9.81 19.42 -32.17
N LYS A 246 -10.83 18.68 -32.60
CA LYS A 246 -10.92 17.24 -32.38
C LYS A 246 -10.16 16.50 -33.48
N VAL A 247 -9.21 15.66 -33.09
CA VAL A 247 -8.33 14.90 -33.98
C VAL A 247 -8.73 13.42 -33.92
N ALA A 248 -9.01 12.83 -35.09
CA ALA A 248 -9.37 11.42 -35.25
C ALA A 248 -10.49 10.92 -34.30
N GLY A 249 -11.42 11.81 -33.93
CA GLY A 249 -12.54 11.48 -33.03
C GLY A 249 -12.17 11.18 -31.57
N ARG A 250 -10.88 11.10 -31.21
CA ARG A 250 -10.41 10.61 -29.91
C ARG A 250 -9.34 11.46 -29.24
N ALA A 251 -8.92 12.56 -29.84
CA ALA A 251 -8.01 13.52 -29.21
C ALA A 251 -8.50 14.96 -29.35
N LEU A 252 -8.11 15.81 -28.40
CA LEU A 252 -8.27 17.25 -28.45
C LEU A 252 -6.90 17.90 -28.59
N ARG A 253 -6.76 18.83 -29.53
CA ARG A 253 -5.49 19.49 -29.83
C ARG A 253 -5.66 21.01 -29.84
N SER A 254 -4.68 21.73 -29.31
CA SER A 254 -4.63 23.19 -29.48
C SER A 254 -4.39 23.53 -30.96
N SER A 255 -5.13 24.50 -31.51
CA SER A 255 -4.98 24.89 -32.93
C SER A 255 -3.69 25.67 -33.20
N GLY A 256 -3.09 26.28 -32.17
CA GLY A 256 -1.79 26.94 -32.23
C GLY A 256 -0.80 26.47 -31.15
N LEU A 257 0.40 27.07 -31.18
CA LEU A 257 1.39 26.93 -30.12
C LEU A 257 1.02 27.81 -28.92
N VAL A 258 1.09 27.23 -27.73
CA VAL A 258 0.75 27.86 -26.45
C VAL A 258 1.82 27.58 -25.41
N ARG A 259 1.89 28.43 -24.39
CA ARG A 259 2.77 28.23 -23.22
C ARG A 259 2.03 27.59 -22.06
N THR A 260 0.73 27.83 -21.98
CA THR A 260 -0.13 27.23 -20.95
C THR A 260 -1.38 26.60 -21.55
N ALA A 261 -1.83 25.51 -20.93
CA ALA A 261 -3.11 24.88 -21.24
C ALA A 261 -3.67 24.18 -20.01
N HIS A 262 -4.99 24.11 -19.91
CA HIS A 262 -5.69 23.38 -18.85
C HIS A 262 -6.55 22.27 -19.46
N LEU A 263 -6.34 21.04 -19.04
CA LEU A 263 -7.24 19.93 -19.35
C LEU A 263 -8.15 19.67 -18.14
N ARG A 264 -9.45 19.61 -18.39
CA ARG A 264 -10.47 19.25 -17.40
C ARG A 264 -11.19 17.99 -17.85
N ILE A 265 -11.39 17.05 -16.93
CA ILE A 265 -12.18 15.85 -17.20
C ILE A 265 -13.23 15.71 -16.11
N THR A 266 -14.49 15.94 -16.44
CA THR A 266 -15.62 15.66 -15.54
C THR A 266 -16.01 14.21 -15.69
N CYS A 267 -16.17 13.48 -14.59
CA CYS A 267 -16.52 12.07 -14.62
C CYS A 267 -17.79 11.82 -13.82
N LEU A 268 -18.66 10.93 -14.32
CA LEU A 268 -19.92 10.60 -13.65
C LEU A 268 -20.18 9.11 -13.76
N THR A 269 -20.82 8.57 -12.74
CA THR A 269 -21.57 7.31 -12.82
C THR A 269 -23.01 7.64 -12.51
N SER A 270 -23.95 7.18 -13.34
CA SER A 270 -25.38 7.32 -13.09
C SER A 270 -26.14 6.17 -13.74
N GLN A 271 -27.30 5.83 -13.19
CA GLN A 271 -28.22 4.87 -13.78
C GLN A 271 -29.37 5.63 -14.42
N THR A 272 -29.42 5.65 -15.74
CA THR A 272 -30.38 6.46 -16.50
C THR A 272 -31.10 5.63 -17.54
N PRO A 273 -32.40 5.88 -17.82
CA PRO A 273 -33.13 5.14 -18.86
C PRO A 273 -32.51 5.27 -20.25
N THR A 274 -31.90 6.41 -20.57
CA THR A 274 -31.28 6.68 -21.88
C THR A 274 -29.87 7.26 -21.74
N GLU A 275 -29.10 7.16 -22.83
CA GLU A 275 -27.76 7.75 -22.95
C GLU A 275 -27.80 9.28 -22.94
N GLU A 276 -28.84 9.88 -23.53
CA GLU A 276 -29.06 11.33 -23.56
C GLU A 276 -29.24 11.90 -22.17
N GLU A 277 -29.98 11.20 -21.30
CA GLU A 277 -30.20 11.61 -19.91
C GLU A 277 -28.88 11.53 -19.11
N TYR A 278 -28.07 10.49 -19.34
CA TYR A 278 -26.72 10.42 -18.75
C TYR A 278 -25.85 11.60 -19.21
N VAL A 279 -25.82 11.90 -20.51
CA VAL A 279 -25.05 13.03 -21.04
C VAL A 279 -25.55 14.37 -20.50
N ARG A 280 -26.86 14.51 -20.29
CA ARG A 280 -27.45 15.69 -19.64
C ARG A 280 -26.95 15.85 -18.20
N GLN A 281 -26.97 14.77 -17.40
CA GLN A 281 -26.46 14.81 -16.02
C GLN A 281 -24.95 15.09 -15.97
N LEU A 282 -24.17 14.47 -16.86
CA LEU A 282 -22.73 14.73 -16.98
C LEU A 282 -22.44 16.20 -17.34
N ARG A 283 -23.26 16.80 -18.22
CA ARG A 283 -23.18 18.24 -18.55
C ARG A 283 -23.45 19.11 -17.32
N LEU A 284 -24.45 18.78 -16.50
CA LEU A 284 -24.78 19.52 -15.29
C LEU A 284 -23.64 19.46 -14.26
N GLU A 285 -23.03 18.29 -14.06
CA GLU A 285 -21.85 18.17 -13.19
C GLU A 285 -20.68 19.01 -13.68
N ARG A 286 -20.43 19.01 -15.00
CA ARG A 286 -19.40 19.85 -15.62
C ARG A 286 -19.66 21.34 -15.37
N GLN A 287 -20.89 21.80 -15.57
CA GLN A 287 -21.27 23.20 -15.37
C GLN A 287 -21.05 23.66 -13.92
N LYS A 288 -21.29 22.80 -12.92
CA LYS A 288 -21.02 23.12 -11.50
C LYS A 288 -19.55 23.45 -11.25
N ALA A 289 -18.64 22.69 -11.86
CA ALA A 289 -17.20 22.94 -11.73
C ALA A 289 -16.73 24.13 -12.57
N GLU A 290 -17.27 24.31 -13.78
CA GLU A 290 -16.94 25.44 -14.66
C GLU A 290 -17.41 26.80 -14.14
N ALA A 291 -18.40 26.84 -13.24
CA ALA A 291 -18.86 28.06 -12.58
C ALA A 291 -17.80 28.72 -11.67
N GLN A 292 -16.66 28.06 -11.42
CA GLN A 292 -15.58 28.56 -10.57
C GLN A 292 -14.25 28.61 -11.35
N SER A 293 -13.39 29.58 -11.01
CA SER A 293 -12.03 29.63 -11.56
C SER A 293 -11.20 28.44 -11.06
N VAL A 294 -10.19 28.03 -11.83
CA VAL A 294 -9.31 26.92 -11.45
C VAL A 294 -8.56 27.22 -10.16
N GLU A 295 -8.19 28.48 -9.91
CA GLU A 295 -7.54 28.92 -8.69
C GLU A 295 -8.47 28.77 -7.49
N ALA A 296 -9.76 29.11 -7.64
CA ALA A 296 -10.75 28.95 -6.59
C ALA A 296 -10.97 27.47 -6.24
N LEU A 297 -11.14 26.62 -7.26
CA LEU A 297 -11.27 25.17 -7.08
C LEU A 297 -10.02 24.57 -6.39
N ARG A 298 -8.81 24.93 -6.87
CA ARG A 298 -7.55 24.45 -6.28
C ARG A 298 -7.38 24.88 -4.82
N ARG A 299 -7.76 26.11 -4.47
CA ARG A 299 -7.76 26.56 -3.06
C ARG A 299 -8.68 25.70 -2.20
N ARG A 300 -9.90 25.39 -2.67
CA ARG A 300 -10.85 24.53 -1.93
C ARG A 300 -10.37 23.08 -1.83
N HIS A 301 -9.77 22.55 -2.90
CA HIS A 301 -9.14 21.23 -2.88
C HIS A 301 -8.03 21.15 -1.82
N ARG A 302 -7.09 22.10 -1.82
CA ARG A 302 -6.02 22.16 -0.81
C ARG A 302 -6.54 22.39 0.61
N ALA A 303 -7.62 23.18 0.75
CA ALA A 303 -8.26 23.37 2.06
C ALA A 303 -8.83 22.05 2.61
N TRP A 304 -9.43 21.22 1.75
CA TRP A 304 -9.90 19.89 2.16
C TRP A 304 -8.74 18.98 2.61
N TRP A 305 -7.65 18.91 1.82
CA TRP A 305 -6.48 18.11 2.19
C TRP A 305 -5.78 18.62 3.45
N ALA A 306 -5.67 19.93 3.63
CA ALA A 306 -5.15 20.51 4.87
C ALA A 306 -6.01 20.11 6.07
N ALA A 307 -7.34 20.18 5.95
CA ALA A 307 -8.26 19.73 7.01
C ALA A 307 -8.12 18.22 7.29
N PHE A 308 -7.95 17.40 6.26
CA PHE A 308 -7.69 15.96 6.40
C PHE A 308 -6.41 15.67 7.20
N TRP A 309 -5.31 16.36 6.88
CA TRP A 309 -4.04 16.21 7.60
C TRP A 309 -4.04 16.84 8.99
N GLN A 310 -4.98 17.72 9.31
CA GLN A 310 -5.20 18.20 10.67
C GLN A 310 -5.84 17.15 11.58
N ARG A 311 -6.53 16.15 11.03
CA ARG A 311 -7.18 15.08 11.83
C ARG A 311 -6.16 14.17 12.50
N SER A 312 -5.13 13.75 11.76
CA SER A 312 -4.07 12.90 12.26
C SER A 312 -2.80 12.99 11.40
N TRP A 313 -1.64 12.75 11.99
CA TRP A 313 -0.36 12.56 11.32
C TRP A 313 0.61 11.91 12.31
N LEU A 314 1.60 11.17 11.80
CA LEU A 314 2.59 10.48 12.62
C LEU A 314 3.99 10.85 12.13
N ARG A 315 4.84 11.29 13.06
CA ARG A 315 6.27 11.52 12.84
C ARG A 315 7.05 10.78 13.90
N VAL A 316 7.64 9.66 13.51
CA VAL A 316 8.67 8.98 14.29
C VAL A 316 9.99 9.66 14.00
N THR A 317 10.75 9.96 15.04
CA THR A 317 12.10 10.53 14.94
C THR A 317 13.08 9.65 15.68
N ALA A 318 14.32 9.58 15.20
CA ALA A 318 15.39 8.96 15.98
C ALA A 318 15.55 9.69 17.32
N VAL A 319 15.53 8.93 18.42
CA VAL A 319 15.87 9.44 19.74
C VAL A 319 17.36 9.76 19.73
N HIS A 320 17.71 11.04 19.71
CA HIS A 320 19.10 11.45 19.91
C HIS A 320 19.41 11.32 21.40
N GLY A 321 20.26 10.36 21.76
CA GLY A 321 20.94 10.38 23.07
C GLY A 321 20.55 9.34 24.12
N GLN A 322 19.70 8.33 23.85
CA GLN A 322 19.52 7.22 24.81
C GLN A 322 19.55 5.85 24.13
N LEU A 323 20.56 5.07 24.51
CA LEU A 323 20.81 3.65 24.19
C LEU A 323 20.86 3.31 22.69
N ALA A 324 21.74 3.96 21.92
CA ALA A 324 22.21 3.34 20.69
C ALA A 324 22.83 1.98 21.06
N ARG A 325 22.30 0.88 20.50
CA ARG A 325 22.88 -0.46 20.66
C ARG A 325 24.37 -0.38 20.32
N ARG A 326 25.26 -0.54 21.30
CA ARG A 326 26.70 -0.66 21.01
C ARG A 326 26.90 -1.93 20.19
N LEU A 327 27.54 -1.83 19.03
CA LEU A 327 27.94 -3.02 18.28
C LEU A 327 29.12 -3.66 19.01
N ARG A 328 29.32 -4.97 18.87
CA ARG A 328 30.49 -5.63 19.44
C ARG A 328 31.76 -5.15 18.73
N PRO A 329 32.77 -4.60 19.44
CA PRO A 329 34.07 -4.27 18.85
C PRO A 329 34.71 -5.49 18.20
N MET A 330 35.48 -5.27 17.14
CA MET A 330 36.27 -6.32 16.49
C MET A 330 37.40 -6.79 17.41
N ARG A 331 37.85 -8.03 17.23
CA ARG A 331 38.98 -8.58 17.98
C ARG A 331 40.27 -8.36 17.21
N THR A 332 41.38 -8.33 17.92
CA THR A 332 42.71 -8.29 17.30
C THR A 332 43.13 -9.69 16.87
N ASN A 333 43.79 -9.83 15.72
CA ASN A 333 44.38 -11.08 15.25
C ASN A 333 45.77 -10.88 14.64
N THR A 334 46.56 -11.96 14.59
CA THR A 334 47.92 -11.96 14.04
C THR A 334 47.96 -12.31 12.55
N LEU A 335 46.83 -12.25 11.85
CA LEU A 335 46.77 -12.54 10.41
C LEU A 335 47.46 -11.44 9.59
N PRO A 336 48.06 -11.79 8.43
CA PRO A 336 48.40 -10.80 7.42
C PRO A 336 47.12 -10.11 6.90
N LEU A 337 47.26 -8.87 6.44
CA LEU A 337 46.20 -8.20 5.67
C LEU A 337 46.35 -8.60 4.20
N ARG A 338 45.25 -9.02 3.57
CA ARG A 338 45.23 -9.44 2.17
C ARG A 338 44.30 -8.61 1.32
N ILE A 339 44.73 -8.34 0.10
CA ILE A 339 43.94 -7.74 -0.97
C ILE A 339 43.77 -8.79 -2.06
N GLY A 340 42.54 -9.15 -2.39
CA GLY A 340 42.24 -10.16 -3.41
C GLY A 340 42.09 -11.60 -2.91
N ALA A 341 42.14 -11.86 -1.59
CA ALA A 341 42.11 -13.20 -1.01
C ALA A 341 41.67 -13.23 0.45
N ASP A 342 41.19 -14.39 0.93
CA ASP A 342 40.93 -14.60 2.36
C ASP A 342 42.19 -15.04 3.15
N SER A 343 42.05 -15.31 4.45
CA SER A 343 43.15 -15.74 5.34
C SER A 343 43.78 -17.09 5.03
N ASN A 344 43.10 -17.97 4.28
CA ASN A 344 43.68 -19.25 3.81
C ASN A 344 44.35 -19.08 2.45
N GLY A 345 44.05 -17.98 1.77
CA GLY A 345 44.47 -17.77 0.40
C GLY A 345 43.48 -18.42 -0.57
N ASP A 346 42.20 -18.47 -0.23
CA ASP A 346 41.13 -18.86 -1.13
C ASP A 346 40.25 -17.63 -1.44
N ASN A 347 39.03 -17.86 -1.95
CA ASN A 347 38.03 -16.83 -2.26
C ASN A 347 38.60 -15.64 -3.07
N ARG A 348 39.29 -16.00 -4.14
CA ARG A 348 40.13 -15.11 -4.95
C ARG A 348 39.30 -14.09 -5.73
N PHE A 349 39.74 -12.84 -5.69
CA PHE A 349 39.16 -11.81 -6.56
C PHE A 349 39.56 -12.03 -8.01
N ARG A 350 38.62 -11.78 -8.94
CA ARG A 350 38.87 -11.77 -10.39
C ARG A 350 38.38 -10.44 -10.96
N GLY A 351 39.28 -9.73 -11.64
CA GLY A 351 39.04 -8.36 -12.12
C GLY A 351 40.21 -7.44 -11.82
N GLU A 352 39.94 -6.16 -11.66
CA GLU A 352 40.95 -5.14 -11.40
C GLU A 352 40.67 -4.34 -10.13
N ILE A 353 41.73 -4.04 -9.39
CA ILE A 353 41.71 -3.14 -8.24
C ILE A 353 42.74 -2.04 -8.51
N ALA A 354 42.31 -0.79 -8.51
CA ALA A 354 43.18 0.35 -8.78
C ALA A 354 43.81 0.90 -7.50
N GLU A 355 43.01 1.02 -6.44
CA GLU A 355 43.45 1.60 -5.17
C GLU A 355 42.68 0.98 -4.00
N VAL A 356 43.37 0.87 -2.87
CA VAL A 356 42.79 0.45 -1.57
C VAL A 356 43.17 1.46 -0.49
N ARG A 357 42.21 1.80 0.38
CA ARG A 357 42.45 2.65 1.55
C ARG A 357 41.84 2.03 2.81
N ILE A 358 42.54 2.16 3.92
CA ILE A 358 42.07 1.76 5.25
C ILE A 358 42.20 2.93 6.21
N TYR A 359 41.13 3.26 6.92
CA TYR A 359 41.10 4.26 7.97
C TYR A 359 40.77 3.63 9.32
N GLY A 360 41.43 4.08 10.39
CA GLY A 360 41.19 3.65 11.78
C GLY A 360 40.02 4.40 12.44
N ARG A 361 39.11 4.94 11.63
CA ARG A 361 37.91 5.65 12.07
C ARG A 361 36.79 5.42 11.06
N ALA A 362 35.55 5.68 11.48
CA ALA A 362 34.43 5.79 10.56
C ALA A 362 34.46 7.14 9.84
N LEU A 363 34.63 7.12 8.52
CA LEU A 363 34.51 8.30 7.68
C LEU A 363 33.07 8.81 7.65
N SER A 364 32.90 10.12 7.47
CA SER A 364 31.57 10.72 7.29
C SER A 364 31.03 10.45 5.87
N PRO A 365 29.72 10.51 5.62
CA PRO A 365 29.19 10.41 4.25
C PRO A 365 29.80 11.43 3.27
N SER A 366 30.13 12.64 3.74
CA SER A 366 30.81 13.66 2.95
C SER A 366 32.26 13.29 2.63
N ASP A 367 32.99 12.70 3.59
CA ASP A 367 34.35 12.19 3.36
C ASP A 367 34.32 11.10 2.29
N ILE A 368 33.38 10.15 2.37
CA ILE A 368 33.27 9.03 1.41
C ILE A 368 32.84 9.54 0.03
N ALA A 369 31.95 10.54 -0.02
CA ALA A 369 31.59 11.19 -1.28
C ALA A 369 32.78 11.93 -1.90
N ALA A 370 33.65 12.54 -1.08
CA ALA A 370 34.90 13.13 -1.54
C ALA A 370 35.89 12.06 -2.00
N SER A 371 36.01 10.95 -1.26
CA SER A 371 36.79 9.75 -1.65
C SER A 371 36.31 9.16 -2.95
N ALA A 372 35.02 9.19 -3.30
CA ALA A 372 34.56 8.71 -4.61
C ALA A 372 34.99 9.62 -5.79
N ARG A 373 35.45 10.84 -5.52
CA ARG A 373 35.80 11.86 -6.53
C ARG A 373 37.29 12.05 -6.86
N GLY A 374 38.31 11.40 -6.33
CA GLY A 374 38.59 10.75 -5.07
C GLY A 374 39.63 11.45 -4.21
N GLY A 375 39.25 12.58 -3.63
CA GLY A 375 40.03 13.21 -2.57
C GLY A 375 40.42 12.22 -1.48
N VAL A 376 41.51 12.49 -0.76
CA VAL A 376 41.98 11.64 0.33
C VAL A 376 41.71 12.36 1.66
N PRO A 377 40.72 11.94 2.46
CA PRO A 377 40.51 12.49 3.81
C PRO A 377 41.80 12.50 4.64
N ALA A 378 42.18 13.66 5.17
CA ALA A 378 43.51 13.88 5.75
C ALA A 378 43.74 13.18 7.11
N THR A 379 42.70 12.73 7.80
CA THR A 379 42.78 12.24 9.19
C THR A 379 42.41 10.76 9.30
N GLY A 380 43.18 10.03 10.10
CA GLY A 380 42.91 8.63 10.45
C GLY A 380 43.26 7.61 9.36
N LEU A 381 44.00 8.01 8.33
CA LEU A 381 44.48 7.11 7.26
C LEU A 381 45.56 6.17 7.82
N ILE A 382 45.25 4.87 7.86
CA ILE A 382 46.18 3.83 8.29
C ILE A 382 47.10 3.47 7.14
N SER A 383 46.53 3.20 5.98
CA SER A 383 47.31 2.94 4.76
C SER A 383 46.47 3.17 3.51
N ARG A 384 47.12 3.68 2.46
CA ARG A 384 46.65 3.82 1.08
C ARG A 384 47.65 3.13 0.16
N TRP A 385 47.14 2.30 -0.74
CA TRP A 385 47.94 1.66 -1.78
C TRP A 385 47.35 1.96 -3.15
N ALA A 386 48.08 2.72 -3.96
CA ALA A 386 47.82 2.85 -5.39
C ALA A 386 48.41 1.62 -6.09
N LEU A 387 47.59 0.62 -6.37
CA LEU A 387 48.09 -0.69 -6.81
C LEU A 387 48.79 -0.62 -8.16
N GLY A 388 48.39 0.33 -9.01
CA GLY A 388 49.05 0.60 -10.29
C GLY A 388 50.55 0.94 -10.19
N THR A 389 51.06 1.33 -9.02
CA THR A 389 52.49 1.61 -8.82
C THR A 389 53.32 0.35 -8.53
N MET A 390 52.73 -0.84 -8.66
CA MET A 390 53.41 -2.10 -8.34
C MET A 390 54.70 -2.27 -9.15
N LYS A 391 55.82 -2.45 -8.46
CA LYS A 391 57.14 -2.72 -9.07
C LYS A 391 57.79 -3.91 -8.38
N ASN A 392 58.31 -4.86 -9.16
CA ASN A 392 58.93 -6.09 -8.65
C ASN A 392 58.03 -6.83 -7.62
N GLY A 393 56.71 -6.84 -7.86
CA GLY A 393 55.73 -7.47 -6.99
C GLY A 393 55.40 -6.69 -5.70
N ASN A 394 55.92 -5.47 -5.52
CA ASN A 394 55.71 -4.67 -4.30
C ASN A 394 54.90 -3.41 -4.59
N VAL A 395 54.02 -3.03 -3.66
CA VAL A 395 53.30 -1.74 -3.64
C VAL A 395 53.55 -1.04 -2.30
N GLU A 396 54.12 0.16 -2.37
CA GLU A 396 54.37 0.99 -1.20
C GLU A 396 53.07 1.56 -0.61
N GLY A 397 52.94 1.51 0.72
CA GLY A 397 51.80 2.05 1.44
C GLY A 397 52.05 3.48 1.93
N GLN A 398 51.06 4.36 1.77
CA GLN A 398 51.09 5.73 2.32
C GLN A 398 50.15 5.82 3.54
N GLY A 399 50.62 6.32 4.68
CA GLY A 399 49.80 6.47 5.89
C GLY A 399 50.58 6.13 7.15
N SER A 400 49.91 6.07 8.30
CA SER A 400 50.58 5.84 9.59
C SER A 400 51.20 4.45 9.72
N ALA A 401 50.69 3.43 9.01
CA ALA A 401 51.26 2.09 9.00
C ALA A 401 52.38 1.91 7.95
N GLY A 402 52.32 2.65 6.83
CA GLY A 402 53.32 2.60 5.76
C GLY A 402 53.62 1.19 5.21
N ALA A 403 52.68 0.26 5.29
CA ALA A 403 52.96 -1.17 5.09
C ALA A 403 53.14 -1.51 3.61
N ILE A 404 54.15 -2.30 3.27
CA ILE A 404 54.40 -2.75 1.89
C ILE A 404 53.54 -3.98 1.58
N LEU A 405 52.74 -3.92 0.50
CA LEU A 405 52.04 -5.07 -0.05
C LEU A 405 52.96 -5.83 -1.00
N ARG A 406 53.00 -7.15 -0.88
CA ARG A 406 53.79 -8.06 -1.73
C ARG A 406 52.89 -9.02 -2.47
N SER A 407 53.16 -9.25 -3.75
CA SER A 407 52.44 -10.20 -4.59
C SER A 407 52.74 -11.64 -4.20
N ARG A 408 51.68 -12.44 -4.09
CA ARG A 408 51.72 -13.89 -4.04
C ARG A 408 51.00 -14.43 -5.26
N GLY A 409 51.67 -15.24 -6.06
CA GLY A 409 51.16 -15.66 -7.36
C GLY A 409 51.29 -14.59 -8.45
N SER A 410 50.63 -14.81 -9.58
CA SER A 410 50.75 -13.96 -10.77
C SER A 410 49.79 -12.78 -10.73
N LEU A 411 50.34 -11.57 -10.78
CA LEU A 411 49.60 -10.30 -10.89
C LEU A 411 50.25 -9.42 -11.95
N SER A 412 49.46 -8.66 -12.70
CA SER A 412 49.96 -7.73 -13.72
C SER A 412 49.39 -6.33 -13.55
N VAL A 413 50.22 -5.33 -13.84
CA VAL A 413 49.80 -3.92 -13.88
C VAL A 413 49.16 -3.64 -15.24
N VAL A 414 48.01 -2.98 -15.25
CA VAL A 414 47.24 -2.66 -16.47
C VAL A 414 46.93 -1.15 -16.53
N PRO A 415 47.10 -0.47 -17.69
CA PRO A 415 46.76 0.95 -17.84
C PRO A 415 45.24 1.21 -17.83
N VAL A 416 44.80 2.30 -17.20
CA VAL A 416 43.38 2.73 -17.09
C VAL A 416 43.23 4.27 -17.10
N ALA A 417 42.11 4.82 -17.59
CA ALA A 417 41.85 6.28 -17.59
C ALA A 417 40.44 6.62 -17.04
N PRO A 418 40.23 7.70 -16.22
CA PRO A 418 41.17 8.49 -15.41
C PRO A 418 40.89 8.45 -13.88
N TRP A 419 41.94 8.23 -13.07
CA TRP A 419 42.14 8.68 -11.66
C TRP A 419 43.53 8.20 -11.17
N PRO A 420 44.17 8.89 -10.20
CA PRO A 420 45.35 9.75 -10.38
C PRO A 420 46.63 9.09 -10.95
N ASP A 421 46.80 7.76 -10.86
CA ASP A 421 48.05 7.07 -11.27
C ASP A 421 47.92 6.31 -12.61
N GLY A 422 46.70 6.28 -13.19
CA GLY A 422 46.47 5.76 -14.54
C GLY A 422 46.69 4.25 -14.73
N HIS A 423 46.81 3.49 -13.64
CA HIS A 423 47.10 2.05 -13.66
C HIS A 423 46.33 1.31 -12.56
N SER A 424 45.99 0.05 -12.81
CA SER A 424 45.37 -0.90 -11.86
C SER A 424 46.21 -2.18 -11.78
N VAL A 425 45.91 -3.05 -10.82
CA VAL A 425 46.41 -4.44 -10.83
C VAL A 425 45.29 -5.38 -11.23
N ARG A 426 45.57 -6.27 -12.19
CA ARG A 426 44.67 -7.33 -12.63
C ARG A 426 44.90 -8.60 -11.80
N PHE A 427 43.80 -9.12 -11.26
CA PHE A 427 43.69 -10.36 -10.53
C PHE A 427 42.97 -11.39 -11.43
N THR A 428 43.65 -12.48 -11.78
CA THR A 428 43.08 -13.57 -12.61
C THR A 428 42.41 -14.66 -11.78
N GLY A 429 42.63 -14.65 -10.46
CA GLY A 429 42.33 -15.74 -9.53
C GLY A 429 43.59 -16.43 -9.00
N ASP A 430 44.73 -16.27 -9.67
CA ASP A 430 45.97 -17.01 -9.34
C ASP A 430 46.90 -16.27 -8.37
N GLY A 431 46.59 -15.00 -8.08
CA GLY A 431 47.43 -14.16 -7.24
C GLY A 431 46.65 -13.18 -6.38
N TYR A 432 47.32 -12.66 -5.36
CA TYR A 432 46.81 -11.68 -4.41
C TYR A 432 47.97 -10.86 -3.83
N LEU A 433 47.66 -9.75 -3.16
CA LEU A 433 48.65 -8.95 -2.44
C LEU A 433 48.50 -9.18 -0.94
N GLU A 434 49.61 -9.25 -0.22
CA GLU A 434 49.60 -9.34 1.23
C GLU A 434 50.65 -8.46 1.90
N THR A 435 50.36 -8.01 3.10
CA THR A 435 51.38 -7.45 4.01
C THR A 435 51.36 -8.23 5.32
N PRO A 436 52.53 -8.52 5.94
CA PRO A 436 52.58 -9.19 7.22
C PRO A 436 51.76 -8.49 8.29
N HIS A 437 51.46 -9.21 9.36
CA HIS A 437 50.82 -8.65 10.54
C HIS A 437 51.54 -7.39 11.05
N SER A 438 50.75 -6.37 11.42
CA SER A 438 51.20 -5.17 12.13
C SER A 438 50.12 -4.74 13.13
N ALA A 439 50.54 -4.28 14.32
CA ALA A 439 49.64 -3.75 15.33
C ALA A 439 48.84 -2.53 14.82
N ALA A 440 49.37 -1.77 13.86
CA ALA A 440 48.67 -0.63 13.25
C ALA A 440 47.45 -1.04 12.41
N LEU A 441 47.34 -2.33 12.04
CA LEU A 441 46.20 -2.91 11.30
C LEU A 441 45.23 -3.64 12.23
N ASN A 442 45.45 -3.65 13.54
CA ASN A 442 44.52 -4.21 14.52
C ASN A 442 43.45 -3.18 14.91
N LEU A 443 42.52 -2.94 14.00
CA LEU A 443 41.40 -2.02 14.21
C LEU A 443 40.27 -2.74 14.97
N THR A 444 39.81 -2.15 16.07
CA THR A 444 38.80 -2.77 16.97
C THR A 444 37.48 -2.00 16.97
N ASP A 445 37.53 -0.71 17.33
CA ASP A 445 36.33 0.09 17.56
C ASP A 445 35.75 0.71 16.30
N ALA A 446 36.59 1.01 15.30
CA ALA A 446 36.15 1.64 14.06
C ALA A 446 37.09 1.34 12.90
N VAL A 447 36.50 1.18 11.71
CA VAL A 447 37.24 1.03 10.45
C VAL A 447 36.45 1.63 9.28
N THR A 448 37.15 2.22 8.32
CA THR A 448 36.62 2.43 6.97
C THR A 448 37.52 1.73 5.96
N LEU A 449 36.94 0.87 5.14
CA LEU A 449 37.59 0.15 4.04
C LEU A 449 37.11 0.77 2.73
N GLU A 450 38.01 1.24 1.87
CA GLU A 450 37.67 1.78 0.54
C GLU A 450 38.48 1.08 -0.55
N ALA A 451 37.87 0.89 -1.72
CA ALA A 451 38.56 0.41 -2.91
C ALA A 451 37.93 0.92 -4.21
N TRP A 452 38.74 1.02 -5.26
CA TRP A 452 38.27 1.15 -6.64
C TRP A 452 38.39 -0.19 -7.34
N VAL A 453 37.24 -0.79 -7.67
CA VAL A 453 37.17 -2.14 -8.23
C VAL A 453 36.45 -2.15 -9.58
N ARG A 454 36.92 -3.03 -10.47
CA ARG A 454 36.24 -3.45 -11.69
C ARG A 454 36.27 -4.98 -11.74
N PRO A 455 35.28 -5.67 -11.13
CA PRO A 455 35.26 -7.13 -11.10
C PRO A 455 34.95 -7.73 -12.47
N GLU A 456 35.36 -8.99 -12.70
CA GLU A 456 34.77 -9.82 -13.76
C GLU A 456 33.36 -10.30 -13.33
N VAL A 457 32.72 -11.17 -14.13
CA VAL A 457 31.55 -11.91 -13.64
C VAL A 457 32.04 -12.94 -12.62
N LEU A 458 31.66 -12.74 -11.36
CA LEU A 458 32.11 -13.58 -10.25
C LEU A 458 31.13 -14.72 -9.99
N PRO A 459 31.62 -15.91 -9.56
CA PRO A 459 30.74 -17.01 -9.15
C PRO A 459 29.94 -16.62 -7.91
N HIS A 460 28.93 -17.41 -7.54
CA HIS A 460 28.09 -17.13 -6.37
C HIS A 460 28.90 -16.83 -5.08
N GLY A 461 30.05 -17.49 -4.91
CA GLY A 461 30.97 -17.25 -3.78
C GLY A 461 31.63 -15.86 -3.73
N GLY A 462 31.59 -15.08 -4.81
CA GLY A 462 32.23 -13.76 -4.92
C GLY A 462 33.76 -13.83 -4.88
N GLY A 463 34.39 -12.71 -4.53
CA GLY A 463 35.83 -12.59 -4.30
C GLY A 463 36.17 -11.53 -3.25
N ARG A 464 37.27 -11.72 -2.52
CA ARG A 464 37.72 -10.81 -1.45
C ARG A 464 38.35 -9.53 -1.99
N ILE A 465 37.92 -8.37 -1.51
CA ILE A 465 38.56 -7.09 -1.84
C ILE A 465 39.63 -6.79 -0.80
N ILE A 466 39.26 -6.75 0.48
CA ILE A 466 40.16 -6.53 1.63
C ILE A 466 39.79 -7.54 2.72
N ASP A 467 40.75 -8.26 3.27
CA ASP A 467 40.51 -9.25 4.32
C ASP A 467 41.60 -9.22 5.41
N LYS A 468 41.17 -9.13 6.67
CA LYS A 468 41.98 -9.40 7.86
C LYS A 468 41.13 -10.12 8.93
N SER A 469 40.47 -11.20 8.54
CA SER A 469 39.63 -12.04 9.40
C SER A 469 39.93 -13.52 9.14
N HIS A 470 39.77 -14.39 10.13
CA HIS A 470 39.88 -15.83 9.89
C HIS A 470 38.75 -16.27 8.94
N ALA A 471 39.10 -17.07 7.94
CA ALA A 471 38.13 -17.61 6.98
C ALA A 471 37.05 -18.42 7.73
N GLY A 472 35.79 -18.06 7.52
CA GLY A 472 34.65 -18.66 8.22
C GLY A 472 34.29 -18.01 9.56
N ASP A 473 35.08 -17.05 10.04
CA ASP A 473 34.82 -16.29 11.27
C ASP A 473 34.51 -14.81 10.96
N SER A 474 34.31 -14.03 12.02
CA SER A 474 34.00 -12.59 12.01
C SER A 474 34.84 -11.84 13.04
N ASP A 475 36.03 -12.35 13.35
CA ASP A 475 36.90 -11.83 14.41
C ASP A 475 37.61 -10.52 14.03
N GLY A 476 37.77 -10.24 12.73
CA GLY A 476 38.37 -9.01 12.22
C GLY A 476 37.43 -8.17 11.35
N TYR A 477 37.95 -7.67 10.24
CA TYR A 477 37.19 -6.93 9.22
C TYR A 477 37.48 -7.47 7.82
N LEU A 478 36.45 -7.52 6.99
CA LEU A 478 36.60 -7.76 5.55
C LEU A 478 35.52 -7.05 4.72
N LEU A 479 35.90 -6.74 3.49
CA LEU A 479 35.02 -6.25 2.42
C LEU A 479 35.18 -7.17 1.21
N ASP A 480 34.06 -7.73 0.74
CA ASP A 480 34.04 -8.66 -0.40
C ASP A 480 32.86 -8.41 -1.34
N THR A 481 32.75 -9.23 -2.38
CA THR A 481 31.68 -9.12 -3.38
C THR A 481 30.53 -10.14 -3.22
N TYR A 482 30.39 -10.80 -2.08
CA TYR A 482 29.41 -11.88 -1.94
C TYR A 482 27.96 -11.38 -1.86
N PRO A 483 26.99 -12.06 -2.52
CA PRO A 483 27.18 -13.11 -3.53
C PRO A 483 27.52 -12.52 -4.91
N GLY A 484 28.42 -13.18 -5.66
CA GLY A 484 28.79 -12.77 -7.02
C GLY A 484 29.44 -11.39 -7.11
N ASN A 485 28.73 -10.45 -7.72
CA ASN A 485 29.12 -9.05 -7.93
C ASN A 485 28.43 -8.10 -6.93
N SER A 486 28.08 -8.59 -5.74
CA SER A 486 27.44 -7.81 -4.68
C SER A 486 28.48 -7.09 -3.82
N LEU A 487 28.09 -6.58 -2.65
CA LEU A 487 29.00 -6.11 -1.61
C LEU A 487 28.60 -6.68 -0.26
N ARG A 488 29.59 -7.10 0.53
CA ARG A 488 29.38 -7.47 1.93
C ARG A 488 30.53 -7.04 2.83
N LEU A 489 30.15 -6.48 3.97
CA LEU A 489 31.03 -6.19 5.11
C LEU A 489 30.81 -7.28 6.17
N ILE A 490 31.88 -7.88 6.69
CA ILE A 490 31.84 -8.74 7.88
C ILE A 490 32.72 -8.13 8.97
N VAL A 491 32.17 -8.07 10.18
CA VAL A 491 32.78 -7.61 11.43
C VAL A 491 32.22 -8.45 12.60
N ALA A 492 32.72 -8.27 13.82
CA ALA A 492 32.29 -9.06 15.00
C ALA A 492 30.78 -8.99 15.32
N ASP A 493 30.08 -7.95 14.87
CA ASP A 493 28.62 -7.80 14.98
C ASP A 493 27.84 -8.35 13.77
N GLY A 494 28.40 -9.37 13.11
CA GLY A 494 27.81 -10.05 11.96
C GLY A 494 28.15 -9.37 10.63
N HIS A 495 27.27 -9.51 9.64
CA HIS A 495 27.50 -8.99 8.30
C HIS A 495 26.45 -7.95 7.88
N LEU A 496 26.78 -7.18 6.84
CA LEU A 496 25.87 -6.32 6.11
C LEU A 496 26.12 -6.54 4.62
N SER A 497 25.06 -6.81 3.84
CA SER A 497 25.15 -7.10 2.41
C SER A 497 24.27 -6.17 1.58
N TYR A 498 24.67 -5.93 0.34
CA TYR A 498 23.89 -5.20 -0.66
C TYR A 498 24.10 -5.81 -2.04
N ASP A 499 23.02 -6.11 -2.77
CA ASP A 499 23.07 -6.59 -4.17
C ASP A 499 23.50 -5.44 -5.10
N ALA A 500 24.80 -5.16 -5.07
CA ALA A 500 25.39 -4.01 -5.74
C ALA A 500 25.40 -4.12 -7.27
N LYS A 501 25.33 -5.35 -7.80
CA LYS A 501 25.51 -5.65 -9.24
C LYS A 501 26.66 -4.86 -9.84
N LEU A 502 27.83 -4.95 -9.19
CA LEU A 502 29.02 -4.20 -9.57
C LEU A 502 29.31 -4.43 -11.06
N PRO A 503 29.37 -3.35 -11.87
CA PRO A 503 29.52 -3.46 -13.30
C PRO A 503 30.91 -4.01 -13.66
N THR A 504 30.96 -4.80 -14.73
CA THR A 504 32.20 -5.44 -15.20
C THR A 504 32.98 -4.58 -16.20
N ASP A 505 32.39 -3.48 -16.68
CA ASP A 505 32.91 -2.63 -17.74
C ASP A 505 33.52 -1.30 -17.25
N ARG A 506 33.36 -0.96 -15.97
CA ARG A 506 33.84 0.32 -15.39
C ARG A 506 34.23 0.19 -13.93
N PHE A 507 35.13 1.07 -13.49
CA PHE A 507 35.49 1.17 -12.07
C PHE A 507 34.34 1.70 -11.23
N THR A 508 34.22 1.13 -10.04
CA THR A 508 33.28 1.54 -9.02
C THR A 508 34.03 1.80 -7.72
N HIS A 509 33.81 2.96 -7.11
CA HIS A 509 34.29 3.21 -5.75
C HIS A 509 33.37 2.50 -4.78
N VAL A 510 33.92 1.60 -3.97
CA VAL A 510 33.19 0.86 -2.94
C VAL A 510 33.78 1.18 -1.58
N ALA A 511 32.92 1.37 -0.58
CA ALA A 511 33.38 1.58 0.79
C ALA A 511 32.49 0.88 1.81
N ALA A 512 33.11 0.46 2.91
CA ALA A 512 32.45 -0.13 4.07
C ALA A 512 32.90 0.60 5.34
N VAL A 513 31.93 0.96 6.19
CA VAL A 513 32.16 1.73 7.41
C VAL A 513 31.66 0.95 8.60
N PHE A 514 32.47 0.88 9.65
CA PHE A 514 32.10 0.35 10.96
C PHE A 514 32.55 1.29 12.08
N ASP A 515 31.68 1.53 13.06
CA ASP A 515 32.02 2.13 14.36
C ASP A 515 31.14 1.53 15.46
N ALA A 516 31.77 0.79 16.37
CA ALA A 516 31.12 0.12 17.49
C ALA A 516 30.49 1.08 18.51
N ARG A 517 31.07 2.28 18.65
CA ARG A 517 30.68 3.30 19.65
C ARG A 517 29.46 4.09 19.17
N THR A 518 29.38 4.36 17.87
CA THR A 518 28.25 5.09 17.24
C THR A 518 27.24 4.17 16.56
N ALA A 519 27.38 2.85 16.69
CA ALA A 519 26.54 1.84 16.05
C ALA A 519 26.44 1.97 14.53
N ARG A 520 27.54 2.36 13.87
CA ARG A 520 27.57 2.48 12.40
C ARG A 520 28.06 1.18 11.80
N LYS A 521 27.31 0.65 10.83
CA LYS A 521 27.69 -0.44 9.93
C LYS A 521 27.02 -0.14 8.60
N GLU A 522 27.79 0.31 7.60
CA GLU A 522 27.27 0.93 6.38
C GLU A 522 28.07 0.49 5.13
N LEU A 523 27.40 0.40 3.99
CA LEU A 523 27.99 0.16 2.67
C LEU A 523 27.75 1.35 1.73
N TYR A 524 28.71 1.64 0.87
CA TYR A 524 28.67 2.74 -0.09
C TYR A 524 29.11 2.30 -1.48
N VAL A 525 28.45 2.85 -2.51
CA VAL A 525 28.80 2.71 -3.93
C VAL A 525 28.87 4.10 -4.54
N ASN A 526 29.99 4.45 -5.17
CA ASN A 526 30.25 5.76 -5.79
C ASN A 526 29.94 6.94 -4.87
N GLY A 527 30.28 6.81 -3.58
CA GLY A 527 30.11 7.87 -2.58
C GLY A 527 28.71 7.96 -1.98
N LYS A 528 27.74 7.17 -2.46
CA LYS A 528 26.37 7.12 -1.94
C LYS A 528 26.21 5.93 -1.01
N ARG A 529 25.61 6.14 0.17
CA ARG A 529 25.25 5.04 1.09
C ARG A 529 24.16 4.17 0.46
N VAL A 530 24.40 2.86 0.39
CA VAL A 530 23.50 1.87 -0.22
C VAL A 530 22.90 0.90 0.78
N ALA A 531 23.53 0.70 1.94
CA ALA A 531 22.97 -0.09 3.04
C ALA A 531 23.47 0.43 4.41
N ALA A 532 22.66 0.26 5.45
CA ALA A 532 23.01 0.49 6.84
C ALA A 532 22.26 -0.48 7.77
N ASP A 533 22.86 -0.85 8.90
CA ASP A 533 22.13 -1.59 9.94
C ASP A 533 20.99 -0.72 10.50
N GLY A 534 19.76 -1.25 10.57
CA GLY A 534 18.55 -0.48 10.94
C GLY A 534 18.03 0.49 9.85
N SER A 535 18.51 0.36 8.61
CA SER A 535 17.79 0.89 7.46
C SER A 535 16.82 -0.15 6.92
N GLY A 536 15.63 0.28 6.47
CA GLY A 536 14.75 -0.59 5.69
C GLY A 536 15.46 -1.11 4.44
N SER A 537 14.89 -2.09 3.76
CA SER A 537 15.49 -2.73 2.56
C SER A 537 15.89 -1.77 1.42
N ASP A 538 15.50 -0.49 1.49
CA ASP A 538 15.83 0.59 0.55
C ASP A 538 16.89 1.59 1.06
N GLY A 539 17.51 1.35 2.22
CA GLY A 539 18.57 2.20 2.78
C GLY A 539 18.08 3.43 3.55
N ARG A 540 16.77 3.63 3.70
CA ARG A 540 16.18 4.75 4.48
C ARG A 540 16.06 4.41 5.97
N PRO A 541 16.18 5.38 6.88
CA PRO A 541 16.01 5.13 8.32
C PRO A 541 14.62 4.58 8.64
N GLU A 542 14.54 3.55 9.49
CA GLU A 542 13.27 2.89 9.86
C GLU A 542 12.17 3.87 10.31
N HIS A 543 12.51 4.86 11.13
CA HIS A 543 11.54 5.86 11.60
C HIS A 543 10.91 6.68 10.45
N MET A 544 11.67 6.93 9.38
CA MET A 544 11.15 7.58 8.17
C MET A 544 10.24 6.62 7.38
N VAL A 545 10.61 5.35 7.28
CA VAL A 545 9.80 4.32 6.61
C VAL A 545 8.45 4.15 7.31
N VAL A 546 8.42 4.08 8.64
CA VAL A 546 7.18 3.98 9.42
C VAL A 546 6.31 5.22 9.25
N SER A 547 6.90 6.42 9.37
CA SER A 547 6.15 7.68 9.23
C SER A 547 5.58 7.85 7.82
N GLN A 548 6.37 7.53 6.80
CA GLN A 548 5.90 7.56 5.42
C GLN A 548 4.85 6.48 5.16
N GLY A 549 5.02 5.26 5.69
CA GLY A 549 4.03 4.19 5.57
C GLY A 549 2.67 4.60 6.12
N TYR A 550 2.64 5.24 7.30
CA TYR A 550 1.41 5.80 7.87
C TYR A 550 0.80 6.88 6.97
N ALA A 551 1.60 7.83 6.49
CA ALA A 551 1.14 8.90 5.61
C ALA A 551 0.58 8.35 4.29
N LEU A 552 1.29 7.43 3.64
CA LEU A 552 0.86 6.84 2.37
C LEU A 552 -0.41 6.01 2.53
N GLN A 553 -0.53 5.21 3.59
CA GLN A 553 -1.75 4.44 3.85
C GLN A 553 -2.96 5.36 4.00
N ARG A 554 -2.84 6.42 4.81
CA ARG A 554 -3.92 7.41 4.98
C ARG A 554 -4.25 8.15 3.69
N PHE A 555 -3.24 8.54 2.92
CA PHE A 555 -3.43 9.20 1.63
C PHE A 555 -4.19 8.30 0.63
N ILE A 556 -3.78 7.05 0.48
CA ILE A 556 -4.42 6.08 -0.43
C ILE A 556 -5.87 5.81 0.00
N SER A 557 -6.13 5.68 1.30
CA SER A 557 -7.49 5.57 1.83
C SER A 557 -8.33 6.81 1.51
N ALA A 558 -7.79 8.02 1.68
CA ALA A 558 -8.45 9.27 1.33
C ALA A 558 -8.79 9.39 -0.15
N CYS A 559 -7.97 8.84 -1.02
CA CYS A 559 -8.22 8.85 -2.46
C CYS A 559 -9.36 7.92 -2.91
N GLY A 560 -9.75 6.91 -2.13
CA GLY A 560 -10.84 5.97 -2.48
C GLY A 560 -11.95 5.80 -1.43
N GLY A 561 -11.91 6.54 -0.33
CA GLY A 561 -12.75 6.28 0.86
C GLY A 561 -14.04 7.08 0.97
N ARG A 562 -14.37 7.99 0.05
CA ARG A 562 -15.53 8.90 0.17
C ARG A 562 -16.61 8.69 -0.89
N GLY A 563 -16.44 7.69 -1.75
CA GLY A 563 -17.32 7.41 -2.87
C GLY A 563 -18.60 6.66 -2.48
N THR A 564 -19.32 6.20 -3.49
CA THR A 564 -20.61 5.50 -3.30
C THR A 564 -20.42 4.13 -2.63
N TYR A 565 -19.30 3.45 -2.91
CA TYR A 565 -19.01 2.11 -2.44
C TYR A 565 -17.73 2.04 -1.61
N PRO A 566 -17.55 1.00 -0.79
CA PRO A 566 -16.37 0.83 0.06
C PRO A 566 -15.08 0.67 -0.76
N ILE A 567 -13.95 1.07 -0.17
CA ILE A 567 -12.61 0.77 -0.70
C ILE A 567 -12.49 -0.73 -0.98
N LYS A 568 -12.15 -1.07 -2.23
CA LYS A 568 -11.89 -2.45 -2.64
C LYS A 568 -10.54 -2.92 -2.10
N PHE A 569 -10.53 -4.09 -1.45
CA PHE A 569 -9.32 -4.66 -0.85
C PHE A 569 -8.27 -5.08 -1.90
N ASN A 570 -8.71 -5.51 -3.10
CA ASN A 570 -7.87 -5.98 -4.20
C ASN A 570 -7.43 -4.83 -5.13
N GLY A 571 -6.79 -3.81 -4.54
CA GLY A 571 -6.15 -2.71 -5.27
C GLY A 571 -6.91 -1.39 -5.29
N SER A 572 -7.97 -1.22 -4.48
CA SER A 572 -8.76 0.02 -4.40
C SER A 572 -9.18 0.50 -5.80
N VAL A 573 -9.00 1.77 -6.13
CA VAL A 573 -9.20 2.35 -7.46
C VAL A 573 -7.90 2.40 -8.30
N PHE A 574 -6.85 1.69 -7.91
CA PHE A 574 -5.47 1.90 -8.41
C PHE A 574 -4.84 0.73 -9.17
N THR A 575 -5.64 -0.20 -9.71
CA THR A 575 -5.13 -1.30 -10.56
C THR A 575 -4.37 -0.77 -11.79
N VAL A 576 -3.35 -1.51 -12.23
CA VAL A 576 -2.54 -1.21 -13.42
C VAL A 576 -2.18 -2.51 -14.15
N ASP A 577 -1.72 -2.40 -15.39
CA ASP A 577 -1.34 -3.48 -16.30
C ASP A 577 0.12 -3.94 -16.11
N THR A 578 0.51 -4.33 -14.88
CA THR A 578 1.91 -4.49 -14.46
C THR A 578 2.74 -5.50 -15.26
N ASP A 579 2.14 -6.61 -15.68
CA ASP A 579 2.78 -7.66 -16.47
C ASP A 579 2.30 -7.70 -17.93
N ARG A 580 1.40 -6.78 -18.30
CA ARG A 580 0.67 -6.74 -19.58
C ARG A 580 -0.06 -8.03 -19.93
N ARG A 581 -0.20 -8.96 -18.98
CA ARG A 581 -0.94 -10.20 -19.20
C ARG A 581 -2.43 -9.92 -19.33
N TYR A 582 -2.89 -8.94 -18.54
CA TYR A 582 -4.28 -8.50 -18.51
C TYR A 582 -4.36 -6.97 -18.58
N ASP A 583 -5.51 -6.48 -19.01
CA ASP A 583 -5.77 -5.04 -19.05
C ASP A 583 -5.98 -4.45 -17.63
N PRO A 584 -5.96 -3.11 -17.48
CA PRO A 584 -6.06 -2.44 -16.18
C PRO A 584 -7.39 -2.64 -15.42
N ASP A 585 -8.40 -3.25 -16.03
CA ASP A 585 -9.66 -3.61 -15.35
C ASP A 585 -9.54 -4.89 -14.53
N PHE A 586 -8.55 -5.74 -14.84
CA PHE A 586 -8.39 -7.03 -14.19
C PHE A 586 -8.09 -6.90 -12.70
N ARG A 587 -8.79 -7.75 -11.92
CA ARG A 587 -8.63 -7.88 -10.48
C ARG A 587 -8.74 -9.34 -10.09
N LEU A 588 -7.73 -9.86 -9.42
CA LEU A 588 -7.82 -11.15 -8.77
C LEU A 588 -8.92 -11.11 -7.68
N TRP A 589 -9.67 -12.20 -7.53
CA TRP A 589 -10.83 -12.32 -6.62
C TRP A 589 -12.05 -11.48 -6.99
N GLY A 590 -12.06 -10.90 -8.20
CA GLY A 590 -13.23 -10.31 -8.83
C GLY A 590 -13.92 -9.17 -8.08
N GLY A 591 -15.23 -9.08 -8.34
CA GLY A 591 -16.11 -7.97 -7.98
C GLY A 591 -16.58 -7.92 -6.54
N CYS A 592 -16.73 -9.07 -5.89
CA CYS A 592 -17.31 -9.17 -4.55
C CYS A 592 -16.46 -8.50 -3.46
N TYR A 593 -17.11 -8.05 -2.39
CA TYR A 593 -16.46 -7.64 -1.16
C TYR A 593 -16.25 -8.87 -0.27
N TRP A 594 -15.02 -9.02 0.23
CA TRP A 594 -14.61 -10.08 1.14
C TRP A 594 -14.41 -9.44 2.50
N PHE A 595 -15.26 -9.72 3.48
CA PHE A 595 -15.32 -8.93 4.70
C PHE A 595 -14.02 -8.99 5.51
N GLN A 596 -13.33 -10.13 5.55
CA GLN A 596 -11.99 -10.28 6.13
C GLN A 596 -10.99 -9.26 5.63
N ASN A 597 -10.99 -9.02 4.33
CA ASN A 597 -10.06 -8.08 3.71
C ASN A 597 -10.61 -6.66 3.70
N THR A 598 -11.91 -6.51 3.46
CA THR A 598 -12.59 -5.22 3.30
C THR A 598 -12.56 -4.41 4.58
N ARG A 599 -12.63 -5.03 5.77
CA ARG A 599 -12.63 -4.30 7.04
C ARG A 599 -11.28 -3.68 7.43
N LEU A 600 -10.15 -4.23 6.94
CA LEU A 600 -8.82 -3.87 7.43
C LEU A 600 -8.46 -2.40 7.25
N PRO A 601 -8.75 -1.74 6.10
CA PRO A 601 -8.48 -0.32 5.93
C PRO A 601 -9.28 0.59 6.88
N TYR A 602 -10.38 0.10 7.46
CA TYR A 602 -11.32 0.91 8.23
C TYR A 602 -11.00 0.97 9.73
N TRP A 603 -10.39 -0.07 10.30
CA TRP A 603 -10.03 -0.07 11.73
C TRP A 603 -9.16 1.15 12.12
N PRO A 604 -8.12 1.53 11.35
CA PRO A 604 -7.31 2.70 11.68
C PRO A 604 -8.04 4.04 11.53
N MET A 605 -9.14 4.10 10.77
CA MET A 605 -9.89 5.35 10.52
C MET A 605 -10.57 5.87 11.78
N LEU A 606 -11.02 4.98 12.67
CA LEU A 606 -11.59 5.34 13.96
C LEU A 606 -10.62 6.18 14.80
N ALA A 607 -9.37 5.73 14.91
CA ALA A 607 -8.32 6.42 15.66
C ALA A 607 -7.79 7.67 14.94
N SER A 608 -7.85 7.68 13.60
CA SER A 608 -7.35 8.81 12.79
C SER A 608 -8.40 9.93 12.59
N GLY A 609 -9.62 9.77 13.12
CA GLY A 609 -10.70 10.75 12.99
C GLY A 609 -11.34 10.79 11.60
N ASP A 610 -11.20 9.71 10.84
CA ASP A 610 -11.51 9.61 9.42
C ASP A 610 -12.93 9.05 9.16
N TYR A 611 -13.89 9.54 9.94
CA TYR A 611 -15.26 9.01 10.04
C TYR A 611 -16.07 9.11 8.75
N ASP A 612 -15.87 10.17 7.98
CA ASP A 612 -16.51 10.36 6.67
C ASP A 612 -16.16 9.24 5.69
N MET A 613 -14.95 8.67 5.82
CA MET A 613 -14.49 7.60 4.95
C MET A 613 -15.00 6.21 5.34
N MET A 614 -15.60 6.07 6.52
CA MET A 614 -16.23 4.82 6.95
C MET A 614 -17.67 4.68 6.44
N GLN A 615 -18.31 5.79 6.07
CA GLN A 615 -19.71 5.82 5.64
C GLN A 615 -20.03 4.90 4.46
N PRO A 616 -19.20 4.79 3.41
CA PRO A 616 -19.50 3.89 2.29
C PRO A 616 -19.61 2.41 2.72
N LEU A 617 -18.77 1.97 3.66
CA LEU A 617 -18.85 0.64 4.26
C LEU A 617 -20.22 0.40 4.91
N PHE A 618 -20.58 1.28 5.85
CA PHE A 618 -21.82 1.14 6.60
C PHE A 618 -23.07 1.22 5.71
N ARG A 619 -23.05 2.12 4.72
CA ARG A 619 -24.14 2.29 3.77
C ARG A 619 -24.37 1.03 2.93
N MET A 620 -23.30 0.39 2.45
CA MET A 620 -23.41 -0.85 1.68
C MET A 620 -24.12 -1.95 2.49
N TYR A 621 -23.67 -2.19 3.72
CA TYR A 621 -24.29 -3.22 4.57
C TYR A 621 -25.71 -2.84 5.02
N ARG A 622 -25.99 -1.56 5.27
CA ARG A 622 -27.36 -1.12 5.57
C ARG A 622 -28.29 -1.34 4.39
N ASN A 623 -27.86 -1.02 3.17
CA ASN A 623 -28.65 -1.24 1.97
C ASN A 623 -28.88 -2.73 1.68
N ALA A 624 -27.93 -3.59 2.07
CA ALA A 624 -28.04 -5.04 1.93
C ALA A 624 -28.91 -5.73 3.01
N LEU A 625 -29.25 -5.02 4.11
CA LEU A 625 -29.90 -5.61 5.28
C LEU A 625 -31.23 -6.29 4.94
N ASP A 626 -32.09 -5.64 4.15
CA ASP A 626 -33.43 -6.16 3.86
C ASP A 626 -33.35 -7.48 3.07
N LEU A 627 -32.41 -7.58 2.12
CA LEU A 627 -32.12 -8.82 1.41
C LEU A 627 -31.55 -9.89 2.36
N ALA A 628 -30.67 -9.50 3.29
CA ALA A 628 -30.09 -10.41 4.27
C ALA A 628 -31.14 -10.99 5.25
N VAL A 629 -32.11 -10.17 5.70
CA VAL A 629 -33.24 -10.61 6.51
C VAL A 629 -34.13 -11.57 5.73
N TYR A 630 -34.52 -11.20 4.50
CA TYR A 630 -35.35 -12.07 3.66
C TYR A 630 -34.67 -13.42 3.40
N ARG A 631 -33.36 -13.41 3.06
CA ARG A 631 -32.58 -14.64 2.86
C ARG A 631 -32.57 -15.52 4.11
N THR A 632 -32.38 -14.93 5.29
CA THR A 632 -32.37 -15.69 6.56
C THR A 632 -33.70 -16.41 6.79
N GLY A 633 -34.82 -15.72 6.60
CA GLY A 633 -36.14 -16.33 6.68
C GLY A 633 -36.34 -17.47 5.66
N LYS A 634 -35.84 -17.29 4.44
CA LYS A 634 -35.96 -18.30 3.38
C LYS A 634 -35.07 -19.52 3.60
N TYR A 635 -33.84 -19.32 4.04
CA TYR A 635 -32.83 -20.38 4.16
C TYR A 635 -32.98 -21.16 5.47
N PHE A 636 -33.30 -20.46 6.56
CA PHE A 636 -33.23 -21.01 7.92
C PHE A 636 -34.56 -20.95 8.68
N ARG A 637 -35.61 -20.33 8.11
CA ARG A 637 -36.96 -20.26 8.70
C ARG A 637 -37.02 -19.59 10.08
N HIS A 638 -36.16 -18.61 10.32
CA HIS A 638 -36.21 -17.73 11.49
C HIS A 638 -35.84 -16.28 11.10
N GLY A 639 -35.98 -15.35 12.04
CA GLY A 639 -35.64 -13.94 11.85
C GLY A 639 -34.15 -13.62 12.02
N GLY A 640 -33.81 -12.35 11.87
CA GLY A 640 -32.42 -11.87 11.93
C GLY A 640 -31.74 -11.82 10.57
N ALA A 641 -30.47 -11.44 10.56
CA ALA A 641 -29.66 -11.34 9.35
C ALA A 641 -28.21 -11.74 9.62
N TYR A 642 -27.60 -12.39 8.63
CA TYR A 642 -26.15 -12.55 8.50
C TYR A 642 -25.70 -11.95 7.17
N PHE A 643 -24.42 -11.56 7.08
CA PHE A 643 -23.81 -11.11 5.84
C PHE A 643 -22.75 -12.13 5.41
N PRO A 644 -22.79 -12.65 4.16
CA PRO A 644 -21.77 -13.57 3.65
C PRO A 644 -20.38 -12.97 3.74
N GLU A 645 -19.38 -13.82 3.98
CA GLU A 645 -17.98 -13.41 3.89
C GLU A 645 -17.65 -12.88 2.48
N THR A 646 -18.08 -13.59 1.43
CA THR A 646 -17.95 -13.16 0.02
C THR A 646 -19.30 -12.69 -0.53
N MET A 647 -19.45 -11.37 -0.71
CA MET A 647 -20.74 -10.75 -0.95
C MET A 647 -20.68 -9.74 -2.11
N TYR A 648 -21.65 -9.78 -3.01
CA TYR A 648 -21.87 -8.67 -3.94
C TYR A 648 -22.35 -7.44 -3.18
N PHE A 649 -22.15 -6.23 -3.72
CA PHE A 649 -22.48 -4.99 -3.01
C PHE A 649 -23.99 -4.83 -2.69
N TRP A 650 -24.86 -5.63 -3.31
CA TRP A 650 -26.30 -5.68 -3.03
C TRP A 650 -26.70 -6.74 -1.99
N GLY A 651 -25.77 -7.51 -1.43
CA GLY A 651 -26.02 -8.39 -0.29
C GLY A 651 -26.07 -9.90 -0.59
N ALA A 652 -26.11 -10.31 -1.86
CA ALA A 652 -26.14 -11.73 -2.23
C ALA A 652 -24.75 -12.38 -2.14
N TYR A 653 -24.71 -13.70 -2.01
CA TYR A 653 -23.43 -14.44 -2.06
C TYR A 653 -22.75 -14.28 -3.42
N HIS A 654 -21.43 -14.38 -3.43
CA HIS A 654 -20.67 -14.75 -4.62
C HIS A 654 -21.17 -16.13 -5.15
N ASN A 655 -21.42 -16.31 -6.46
CA ASN A 655 -21.97 -17.60 -6.96
C ASN A 655 -20.92 -18.66 -7.30
N GLY A 656 -19.65 -18.30 -7.41
CA GLY A 656 -18.56 -19.21 -7.84
C GLY A 656 -18.02 -20.09 -6.72
N GLY A 657 -16.86 -20.71 -6.97
CA GLY A 657 -16.20 -21.61 -6.01
C GLY A 657 -15.82 -20.95 -4.68
N MET A 658 -15.72 -19.62 -4.65
CA MET A 658 -15.47 -18.83 -3.43
C MET A 658 -16.75 -18.46 -2.67
N GLY A 659 -17.93 -18.98 -3.04
CA GLY A 659 -19.19 -18.64 -2.38
C GLY A 659 -20.28 -19.73 -2.45
N TYR A 660 -21.47 -19.36 -2.91
CA TYR A 660 -22.67 -20.19 -2.95
C TYR A 660 -22.52 -21.44 -3.83
N GLY A 661 -21.78 -21.33 -4.94
CA GLY A 661 -21.59 -22.39 -5.92
C GLY A 661 -22.72 -22.51 -6.94
N TRP A 662 -22.36 -22.91 -8.16
CA TRP A 662 -23.31 -23.07 -9.27
C TRP A 662 -23.98 -24.45 -9.31
N ASN A 663 -23.33 -25.49 -8.78
CA ASN A 663 -23.91 -26.82 -8.78
C ASN A 663 -24.87 -27.00 -7.60
N ARG A 664 -26.19 -26.91 -7.89
CA ARG A 664 -27.27 -27.13 -6.92
C ARG A 664 -27.93 -28.51 -7.00
N GLN A 665 -27.41 -29.43 -7.81
CA GLN A 665 -28.00 -30.76 -7.94
C GLN A 665 -27.97 -31.49 -6.59
N GLY A 666 -29.15 -31.91 -6.11
CA GLY A 666 -29.31 -32.60 -4.82
C GLY A 666 -29.13 -31.73 -3.58
N LYS A 667 -29.01 -30.39 -3.71
CA LYS A 667 -28.81 -29.46 -2.59
C LYS A 667 -30.04 -28.57 -2.39
N GLY A 668 -30.31 -28.20 -1.13
CA GLY A 668 -31.31 -27.19 -0.78
C GLY A 668 -30.82 -25.76 -1.05
N LEU A 669 -31.44 -24.75 -0.43
CA LEU A 669 -30.98 -23.35 -0.50
C LEU A 669 -29.73 -23.08 0.36
N PHE A 670 -29.42 -24.00 1.27
CA PHE A 670 -28.22 -24.01 2.09
C PHE A 670 -27.85 -25.50 2.32
N PRO A 671 -26.57 -25.88 2.40
CA PRO A 671 -25.36 -25.05 2.48
C PRO A 671 -24.84 -24.49 1.15
N THR A 672 -23.89 -23.56 1.26
CA THR A 672 -22.99 -23.11 0.19
C THR A 672 -22.01 -24.21 -0.22
N ASP A 673 -21.52 -24.14 -1.46
CA ASP A 673 -20.45 -25.04 -1.95
C ASP A 673 -19.11 -24.73 -1.30
N ASN A 674 -18.80 -23.44 -1.09
CA ASN A 674 -17.60 -23.05 -0.36
C ASN A 674 -17.74 -23.41 1.13
N GLU A 675 -16.90 -24.34 1.57
CA GLU A 675 -16.82 -24.80 2.96
C GLU A 675 -16.07 -23.83 3.87
N TYR A 676 -15.17 -22.99 3.34
CA TYR A 676 -14.42 -22.01 4.14
C TYR A 676 -15.33 -20.98 4.79
N ILE A 677 -16.51 -20.70 4.22
CA ILE A 677 -17.40 -19.64 4.69
C ILE A 677 -18.79 -20.14 5.09
N ARG A 678 -19.01 -21.47 5.06
CA ARG A 678 -20.34 -22.09 5.14
C ARG A 678 -21.06 -21.73 6.44
N TYR A 679 -20.33 -21.78 7.56
CA TYR A 679 -20.85 -21.42 8.88
C TYR A 679 -20.09 -20.23 9.50
N TYR A 680 -19.48 -19.39 8.66
CA TYR A 680 -18.67 -18.26 9.11
C TYR A 680 -19.54 -16.99 9.28
N TRP A 681 -19.93 -16.70 10.51
CA TRP A 681 -20.91 -15.64 10.83
C TRP A 681 -20.30 -14.38 11.49
N SER A 682 -19.07 -14.43 11.98
CA SER A 682 -18.50 -13.38 12.84
C SER A 682 -18.44 -12.00 12.18
N GLY A 683 -18.45 -11.94 10.85
CA GLY A 683 -18.37 -10.68 10.10
C GLY A 683 -19.46 -9.67 10.48
N GLY A 684 -20.68 -10.13 10.77
CA GLY A 684 -21.76 -9.26 11.25
C GLY A 684 -21.48 -8.67 12.64
N LEU A 685 -20.85 -9.43 13.54
CA LEU A 685 -20.48 -8.98 14.88
C LEU A 685 -19.33 -7.96 14.81
N GLU A 686 -18.33 -8.19 13.96
CA GLU A 686 -17.23 -7.25 13.75
C GLU A 686 -17.70 -5.94 13.12
N LEU A 687 -18.59 -6.01 12.11
CA LEU A 687 -19.22 -4.83 11.53
C LEU A 687 -19.96 -4.02 12.60
N THR A 688 -20.75 -4.70 13.44
CA THR A 688 -21.49 -4.05 14.53
C THR A 688 -20.55 -3.44 15.57
N ALA A 689 -19.45 -4.12 15.92
CA ALA A 689 -18.42 -3.59 16.80
C ALA A 689 -17.80 -2.30 16.25
N MET A 690 -17.49 -2.26 14.95
CA MET A 690 -16.98 -1.07 14.28
C MET A 690 -18.00 0.08 14.27
N MET A 691 -19.29 -0.21 14.07
CA MET A 691 -20.36 0.79 14.13
C MET A 691 -20.56 1.35 15.54
N LEU A 692 -20.40 0.50 16.58
CA LEU A 692 -20.44 0.92 17.97
C LEU A 692 -19.28 1.85 18.32
N ASP A 693 -18.06 1.53 17.88
CA ASP A 693 -16.91 2.42 18.05
C ASP A 693 -17.10 3.74 17.30
N TYR A 694 -17.62 3.69 16.06
CA TYR A 694 -17.96 4.89 15.29
C TYR A 694 -18.95 5.77 16.06
N TYR A 695 -20.03 5.19 16.61
CA TYR A 695 -20.99 5.95 17.40
C TYR A 695 -20.36 6.51 18.68
N ALA A 696 -19.53 5.72 19.38
CA ALA A 696 -18.84 6.18 20.58
C ALA A 696 -17.91 7.37 20.30
N HIS A 697 -17.31 7.42 19.11
CA HIS A 697 -16.43 8.51 18.68
C HIS A 697 -17.21 9.75 18.22
N THR A 698 -18.39 9.58 17.62
CA THR A 698 -19.10 10.66 16.90
C THR A 698 -20.35 11.18 17.60
N GLY A 699 -20.99 10.37 18.44
CA GLY A 699 -22.29 10.68 19.04
C GLY A 699 -23.44 10.78 18.04
N ASP A 700 -23.27 10.32 16.79
CA ASP A 700 -24.26 10.50 15.72
C ASP A 700 -25.54 9.69 15.99
N LEU A 701 -26.56 10.37 16.52
CA LEU A 701 -27.86 9.78 16.85
C LEU A 701 -28.66 9.34 15.63
N ARG A 702 -28.42 9.94 14.46
CA ARG A 702 -29.08 9.51 13.22
C ARG A 702 -28.48 8.21 12.74
N PHE A 703 -27.14 8.12 12.70
CA PHE A 703 -26.44 6.88 12.41
C PHE A 703 -26.84 5.75 13.37
N LEU A 704 -26.95 6.07 14.67
CA LEU A 704 -27.42 5.13 15.68
C LEU A 704 -28.78 4.52 15.30
N LYS A 705 -29.76 5.36 15.00
CA LYS A 705 -31.16 4.95 14.76
C LYS A 705 -31.35 4.30 13.39
N ASP A 706 -30.77 4.87 12.35
CA ASP A 706 -31.07 4.50 10.96
C ASP A 706 -30.19 3.35 10.45
N THR A 707 -29.00 3.16 11.07
CA THR A 707 -27.98 2.21 10.60
C THR A 707 -27.54 1.21 11.67
N LEU A 708 -26.97 1.68 12.78
CA LEU A 708 -26.37 0.79 13.79
C LEU A 708 -27.42 -0.10 14.47
N VAL A 709 -28.49 0.45 15.03
CA VAL A 709 -29.51 -0.34 15.75
C VAL A 709 -30.19 -1.37 14.83
N PRO A 710 -30.65 -1.03 13.61
CA PRO A 710 -31.23 -2.03 12.70
C PRO A 710 -30.29 -3.19 12.37
N ILE A 711 -29.01 -2.91 12.13
CA ILE A 711 -28.02 -3.96 11.85
C ILE A 711 -27.73 -4.78 13.10
N ALA A 712 -27.50 -4.14 14.24
CA ALA A 712 -27.22 -4.81 15.50
C ALA A 712 -28.37 -5.73 15.92
N ASP A 713 -29.62 -5.26 15.84
CA ASP A 713 -30.81 -6.06 16.15
C ASP A 713 -30.90 -7.28 15.24
N ALA A 714 -30.68 -7.12 13.93
CA ALA A 714 -30.77 -8.22 12.99
C ALA A 714 -29.64 -9.25 13.18
N VAL A 715 -28.41 -8.80 13.42
CA VAL A 715 -27.25 -9.67 13.70
C VAL A 715 -27.45 -10.44 15.00
N VAL A 716 -27.87 -9.76 16.09
CA VAL A 716 -28.14 -10.44 17.37
C VAL A 716 -29.29 -11.43 17.24
N ALA A 717 -30.39 -11.03 16.57
CA ALA A 717 -31.54 -11.91 16.35
C ALA A 717 -31.17 -13.16 15.53
N PHE A 718 -30.20 -13.06 14.61
CA PHE A 718 -29.69 -14.22 13.88
C PHE A 718 -29.12 -15.25 14.87
N TYR A 719 -28.14 -14.90 15.68
CA TYR A 719 -27.56 -15.84 16.66
C TYR A 719 -28.60 -16.35 17.67
N ASP A 720 -29.46 -15.45 18.14
CA ASP A 720 -30.50 -15.75 19.13
C ASP A 720 -31.53 -16.75 18.60
N GLN A 721 -31.86 -16.76 17.31
CA GLN A 721 -32.89 -17.64 16.75
C GLN A 721 -32.31 -18.81 15.95
N HIS A 722 -31.07 -18.71 15.49
CA HIS A 722 -30.40 -19.75 14.69
C HIS A 722 -29.93 -20.92 15.55
N TYR A 723 -29.52 -20.65 16.79
CA TYR A 723 -28.95 -21.64 17.68
C TYR A 723 -29.88 -22.03 18.82
N SER A 724 -29.86 -23.33 19.14
CA SER A 724 -30.57 -23.88 20.30
C SER A 724 -29.87 -23.52 21.61
N ARG A 725 -30.50 -23.89 22.73
CA ARG A 725 -29.90 -23.79 24.07
C ARG A 725 -29.54 -25.17 24.59
N ASP A 726 -28.46 -25.25 25.36
CA ASP A 726 -28.05 -26.42 26.11
C ASP A 726 -28.98 -26.69 27.32
N ALA A 727 -28.73 -27.77 28.05
CA ALA A 727 -29.50 -28.16 29.23
C ALA A 727 -29.43 -27.12 30.39
N HIS A 728 -28.51 -26.17 30.32
CA HIS A 728 -28.35 -25.07 31.28
C HIS A 728 -28.95 -23.76 30.78
N GLY A 729 -29.64 -23.77 29.63
CA GLY A 729 -30.24 -22.59 29.03
C GLY A 729 -29.25 -21.67 28.29
N ARG A 730 -28.02 -22.12 28.04
CA ARG A 730 -27.01 -21.33 27.32
C ARG A 730 -27.06 -21.61 25.82
N LEU A 731 -26.81 -20.61 24.99
CA LEU A 731 -26.67 -20.77 23.55
C LEU A 731 -25.62 -21.84 23.20
N HIS A 732 -25.99 -22.72 22.27
CA HIS A 732 -25.16 -23.81 21.77
C HIS A 732 -24.87 -23.59 20.28
N LEU A 733 -23.70 -23.05 19.97
CA LEU A 733 -23.32 -22.63 18.61
C LEU A 733 -22.73 -23.80 17.84
N GLU A 734 -23.59 -24.64 17.27
CA GLU A 734 -23.24 -25.81 16.45
C GLU A 734 -24.32 -26.07 15.37
N PRO A 735 -23.94 -26.35 14.10
CA PRO A 735 -22.59 -26.25 13.56
C PRO A 735 -22.15 -24.78 13.44
N SER A 736 -20.85 -24.55 13.59
CA SER A 736 -20.26 -23.22 13.47
C SER A 736 -18.82 -23.28 12.95
N GLN A 737 -18.19 -22.13 12.76
CA GLN A 737 -16.82 -22.00 12.30
C GLN A 737 -16.05 -20.95 13.11
N SER A 738 -14.81 -21.25 13.44
CA SER A 738 -13.89 -20.26 13.99
C SER A 738 -13.06 -19.66 12.87
N LEU A 739 -13.64 -18.63 12.23
CA LEU A 739 -13.19 -18.06 10.95
C LEU A 739 -13.10 -19.14 9.86
N GLU A 740 -12.23 -18.95 8.87
CA GLU A 740 -11.98 -19.99 7.86
C GLU A 740 -11.02 -21.08 8.37
N THR A 741 -10.39 -20.87 9.53
CA THR A 741 -9.35 -21.74 10.08
C THR A 741 -9.90 -23.07 10.61
N TRP A 742 -10.93 -23.02 11.44
CA TRP A 742 -11.48 -24.22 12.10
C TRP A 742 -12.94 -24.43 11.74
N TRP A 743 -13.23 -25.57 11.14
CA TRP A 743 -14.56 -25.96 10.67
C TRP A 743 -15.28 -26.85 11.66
N ASP A 744 -16.61 -26.93 11.51
CA ASP A 744 -17.50 -27.77 12.32
C ASP A 744 -17.24 -27.61 13.83
N CYS A 745 -17.06 -26.36 14.25
CA CYS A 745 -16.79 -25.99 15.64
C CYS A 745 -18.07 -26.01 16.48
N VAL A 746 -17.87 -26.24 17.78
CA VAL A 746 -18.85 -25.95 18.82
C VAL A 746 -18.35 -24.73 19.59
N ASN A 747 -19.23 -23.73 19.75
CA ASN A 747 -18.96 -22.56 20.58
C ASN A 747 -17.62 -21.87 20.22
N PRO A 748 -17.48 -21.33 18.99
CA PRO A 748 -16.25 -20.68 18.54
C PRO A 748 -15.99 -19.36 19.29
N LEU A 749 -14.72 -19.10 19.58
CA LEU A 749 -14.32 -17.92 20.36
C LEU A 749 -14.67 -16.59 19.69
N PRO A 750 -14.47 -16.37 18.38
CA PRO A 750 -14.82 -15.11 17.73
C PRO A 750 -16.28 -14.72 17.95
N ASP A 751 -17.23 -15.65 17.82
CA ASP A 751 -18.65 -15.35 17.94
C ASP A 751 -19.05 -15.06 19.38
N ILE A 752 -18.55 -15.85 20.35
CA ILE A 752 -18.82 -15.64 21.78
C ILE A 752 -18.22 -14.30 22.24
N ALA A 753 -16.97 -14.02 21.85
CA ALA A 753 -16.31 -12.76 22.16
C ALA A 753 -17.03 -11.57 21.51
N GLY A 754 -17.45 -11.73 20.25
CA GLY A 754 -18.18 -10.72 19.50
C GLY A 754 -19.55 -10.41 20.11
N LEU A 755 -20.36 -11.43 20.42
CA LEU A 755 -21.65 -11.25 21.09
C LEU A 755 -21.48 -10.60 22.46
N LYS A 756 -20.50 -11.06 23.25
CA LYS A 756 -20.21 -10.47 24.58
C LYS A 756 -19.83 -9.00 24.48
N PHE A 757 -18.98 -8.63 23.52
CA PHE A 757 -18.58 -7.25 23.29
C PHE A 757 -19.75 -6.39 22.79
N VAL A 758 -20.44 -6.84 21.72
CA VAL A 758 -21.53 -6.11 21.07
C VAL A 758 -22.69 -5.90 22.03
N LEU A 759 -23.18 -6.94 22.70
CA LEU A 759 -24.31 -6.83 23.63
C LEU A 759 -23.96 -5.95 24.83
N GLY A 760 -22.73 -6.07 25.37
CA GLY A 760 -22.25 -5.19 26.43
C GLY A 760 -22.29 -3.72 26.01
N LYS A 761 -21.78 -3.41 24.81
CA LYS A 761 -21.77 -2.06 24.25
C LYS A 761 -23.17 -1.54 23.90
N LEU A 762 -24.05 -2.37 23.38
CA LEU A 762 -25.44 -2.01 23.12
C LEU A 762 -26.18 -1.63 24.40
N LEU A 763 -25.88 -2.28 25.53
CA LEU A 763 -26.44 -1.96 26.84
C LEU A 763 -25.89 -0.66 27.45
N GLU A 764 -24.77 -0.14 26.95
CA GLU A 764 -24.24 1.19 27.31
C GLU A 764 -24.93 2.33 26.54
N LEU A 765 -25.67 2.04 25.46
CA LEU A 765 -26.35 3.06 24.66
C LEU A 765 -27.46 3.79 25.44
N PRO A 766 -27.76 5.07 25.09
CA PRO A 766 -28.82 5.84 25.75
C PRO A 766 -30.16 5.11 25.73
N LYS A 767 -30.78 4.94 26.90
CA LYS A 767 -32.01 4.17 27.08
C LYS A 767 -33.14 4.71 26.21
N GLU A 768 -33.22 6.03 26.09
CA GLU A 768 -34.21 6.77 25.31
C GLU A 768 -34.07 6.53 23.80
N ALA A 769 -32.87 6.17 23.34
CA ALA A 769 -32.62 5.91 21.93
C ALA A 769 -32.98 4.47 21.50
N VAL A 770 -32.85 3.49 22.40
CA VAL A 770 -33.01 2.06 22.07
C VAL A 770 -34.25 1.41 22.68
N GLY A 771 -34.75 1.91 23.81
CA GLY A 771 -35.92 1.40 24.52
C GLY A 771 -35.63 0.17 25.40
N GLU A 772 -36.48 -0.04 26.42
CA GLU A 772 -36.30 -1.10 27.42
C GLU A 772 -36.54 -2.51 26.86
N THR A 773 -37.44 -2.65 25.87
CA THR A 773 -37.72 -3.96 25.23
C THR A 773 -36.47 -4.54 24.58
N ARG A 774 -35.75 -3.72 23.77
CA ARG A 774 -34.48 -4.15 23.16
C ARG A 774 -33.43 -4.47 24.20
N ARG A 775 -33.25 -3.60 25.19
CA ARG A 775 -32.29 -3.81 26.28
C ARG A 775 -32.57 -5.08 27.07
N SER A 776 -33.85 -5.42 27.29
CA SER A 776 -34.24 -6.65 27.97
C SER A 776 -33.91 -7.89 27.13
N ALA A 777 -34.17 -7.84 25.82
CA ALA A 777 -33.76 -8.91 24.90
C ALA A 777 -32.23 -9.07 24.86
N TRP A 778 -31.47 -7.97 24.76
CA TRP A 778 -30.01 -8.02 24.76
C TRP A 778 -29.43 -8.55 26.08
N ARG A 779 -30.00 -8.16 27.24
CA ARG A 779 -29.61 -8.70 28.56
C ARG A 779 -29.85 -10.21 28.63
N ARG A 780 -30.98 -10.69 28.10
CA ARG A 780 -31.29 -12.12 28.04
C ARG A 780 -30.24 -12.86 27.20
N VAL A 781 -30.02 -12.46 25.96
CA VAL A 781 -29.04 -13.12 25.08
C VAL A 781 -27.64 -13.10 25.69
N LEU A 782 -27.23 -11.97 26.31
CA LEU A 782 -25.94 -11.87 26.99
C LEU A 782 -25.81 -12.86 28.17
N SER A 783 -26.88 -13.07 28.93
CA SER A 783 -26.90 -14.02 30.04
C SER A 783 -26.91 -15.49 29.60
N GLU A 784 -27.36 -15.75 28.38
CA GLU A 784 -27.39 -17.09 27.77
C GLU A 784 -26.07 -17.43 27.05
N LEU A 785 -25.06 -16.56 27.00
CA LEU A 785 -23.81 -16.89 26.30
C LEU A 785 -23.03 -18.02 27.01
N PRO A 786 -22.44 -18.97 26.26
CA PRO A 786 -21.47 -19.90 26.81
C PRO A 786 -20.20 -19.16 27.28
N PRO A 787 -19.40 -19.78 28.17
CA PRO A 787 -18.14 -19.19 28.62
C PRO A 787 -17.17 -19.01 27.44
N LEU A 788 -16.28 -18.02 27.53
CA LEU A 788 -15.21 -17.86 26.53
C LEU A 788 -14.33 -19.10 26.51
N PRO A 789 -14.07 -19.70 25.34
CA PRO A 789 -13.21 -20.88 25.24
C PRO A 789 -11.79 -20.59 25.73
N MET A 790 -11.33 -21.40 26.67
CA MET A 790 -9.98 -21.32 27.25
C MET A 790 -9.40 -22.71 27.40
N ARG A 791 -8.07 -22.78 27.43
CA ARG A 791 -7.32 -24.00 27.73
C ARG A 791 -6.08 -23.70 28.57
N THR A 792 -5.52 -24.74 29.17
CA THR A 792 -4.26 -24.65 29.91
C THR A 792 -3.15 -25.29 29.08
N VAL A 793 -2.07 -24.55 28.84
CA VAL A 793 -0.86 -25.02 28.13
C VAL A 793 0.34 -24.70 29.01
N ASP A 794 1.12 -25.71 29.38
CA ASP A 794 2.28 -25.58 30.29
C ASP A 794 1.94 -24.86 31.61
N GLY A 795 0.77 -25.14 32.19
CA GLY A 795 0.30 -24.49 33.41
C GLY A 795 -0.13 -23.02 33.24
N LYS A 796 -0.12 -22.47 32.02
CA LYS A 796 -0.60 -21.12 31.69
C LYS A 796 -1.97 -21.18 31.06
N ARG A 797 -2.87 -20.30 31.48
CA ARG A 797 -4.17 -20.10 30.83
C ARG A 797 -3.99 -19.34 29.52
N VAL A 798 -4.59 -19.84 28.45
CA VAL A 798 -4.66 -19.20 27.14
C VAL A 798 -6.07 -19.29 26.56
N LEU A 799 -6.39 -18.40 25.64
CA LEU A 799 -7.62 -18.48 24.86
C LEU A 799 -7.54 -19.66 23.88
N ALA A 800 -8.69 -20.27 23.59
CA ALA A 800 -8.83 -21.35 22.61
C ALA A 800 -9.69 -20.88 21.43
N PRO A 801 -9.46 -21.37 20.20
CA PRO A 801 -10.23 -20.93 19.03
C PRO A 801 -11.72 -21.32 19.09
N ALA A 802 -12.08 -22.36 19.85
CA ALA A 802 -13.46 -22.81 20.09
C ALA A 802 -13.50 -23.70 21.35
N GLU A 803 -14.69 -23.98 21.88
CA GLU A 803 -14.86 -25.00 22.94
C GLU A 803 -14.46 -26.38 22.41
N LYS A 804 -14.95 -26.72 21.20
CA LYS A 804 -14.49 -27.88 20.43
C LYS A 804 -14.18 -27.43 19.02
N THR A 805 -12.97 -27.75 18.56
CA THR A 805 -12.54 -27.53 17.18
C THR A 805 -12.79 -28.76 16.34
N GLY A 806 -13.34 -28.60 15.13
CA GLY A 806 -13.32 -29.63 14.11
C GLY A 806 -12.07 -29.54 13.22
N ARG A 807 -12.25 -29.68 11.91
CA ARG A 807 -11.15 -29.71 10.93
C ARG A 807 -10.43 -28.36 10.84
N LYS A 808 -9.09 -28.38 10.79
CA LYS A 808 -8.29 -27.21 10.43
C LYS A 808 -8.12 -27.08 8.92
N SER A 809 -8.44 -25.93 8.35
CA SER A 809 -8.45 -25.70 6.90
C SER A 809 -7.79 -24.38 6.44
N ASN A 810 -7.48 -23.43 7.33
CA ASN A 810 -6.81 -22.16 6.98
C ASN A 810 -5.78 -21.72 8.05
N MET A 811 -5.35 -20.45 8.05
CA MET A 811 -4.17 -19.95 8.78
C MET A 811 -4.39 -18.68 9.63
N GLU A 812 -5.62 -18.34 10.00
CA GLU A 812 -5.88 -17.28 10.97
C GLU A 812 -5.61 -17.72 12.41
N ASN A 813 -5.60 -16.75 13.34
CA ASN A 813 -5.50 -16.97 14.79
C ASN A 813 -6.81 -16.55 15.48
N PRO A 814 -7.91 -17.32 15.40
CA PRO A 814 -9.21 -16.91 15.91
C PRO A 814 -9.22 -16.59 17.40
N GLU A 815 -8.38 -17.26 18.19
CA GLU A 815 -8.23 -17.03 19.63
C GLU A 815 -7.85 -15.58 19.98
N LEU A 816 -7.25 -14.84 19.04
CA LEU A 816 -6.88 -13.45 19.23
C LEU A 816 -8.04 -12.47 18.98
N TYR A 817 -9.21 -12.92 18.54
CA TYR A 817 -10.37 -12.03 18.30
C TYR A 817 -10.88 -11.37 19.58
N ALA A 818 -10.71 -12.04 20.73
CA ALA A 818 -10.99 -11.45 22.04
C ALA A 818 -9.96 -10.37 22.46
N VAL A 819 -8.80 -10.29 21.79
CA VAL A 819 -7.81 -9.22 21.96
C VAL A 819 -8.07 -8.10 20.94
N PHE A 820 -8.18 -8.45 19.66
CA PHE A 820 -8.58 -7.54 18.59
C PHE A 820 -9.38 -8.33 17.55
N PRO A 821 -10.60 -7.88 17.16
CA PRO A 821 -11.11 -6.52 17.35
C PRO A 821 -11.91 -6.28 18.64
N TYR A 822 -12.31 -7.31 19.39
CA TYR A 822 -13.27 -7.11 20.49
C TYR A 822 -12.68 -6.57 21.78
N ARG A 823 -11.34 -6.54 21.91
CA ARG A 823 -10.63 -5.89 23.02
C ARG A 823 -11.13 -6.32 24.40
N LEU A 824 -11.64 -7.54 24.57
CA LEU A 824 -12.04 -8.08 25.87
C LEU A 824 -10.83 -8.28 26.78
N PHE A 825 -9.68 -8.58 26.18
CA PHE A 825 -8.37 -8.60 26.83
C PHE A 825 -7.45 -7.56 26.19
N GLY A 826 -6.63 -6.88 26.99
CA GLY A 826 -5.75 -5.84 26.47
C GLY A 826 -5.11 -4.99 27.56
N VAL A 827 -4.30 -4.01 27.16
CA VAL A 827 -3.64 -3.09 28.09
C VAL A 827 -4.71 -2.34 28.89
N GLY A 828 -4.54 -2.29 30.22
CA GLY A 828 -5.50 -1.67 31.14
C GLY A 828 -6.70 -2.56 31.51
N LYS A 829 -6.76 -3.82 31.06
CA LYS A 829 -7.81 -4.78 31.43
C LYS A 829 -7.26 -5.92 32.32
N PRO A 830 -8.12 -6.54 33.17
CA PRO A 830 -7.77 -7.78 33.86
C PRO A 830 -7.29 -8.85 32.88
N ASP A 831 -6.52 -9.81 33.38
CA ASP A 831 -6.05 -10.96 32.60
C ASP A 831 -5.24 -10.62 31.33
N LEU A 832 -4.59 -9.45 31.27
CA LEU A 832 -3.65 -9.11 30.19
C LEU A 832 -2.60 -10.20 29.95
N HIS A 833 -2.17 -10.88 31.02
CA HIS A 833 -1.22 -12.00 30.91
C HIS A 833 -1.78 -13.13 30.02
N VAL A 834 -3.08 -13.43 30.06
CA VAL A 834 -3.72 -14.45 29.19
C VAL A 834 -3.60 -14.05 27.73
N ALA A 835 -3.84 -12.77 27.39
CA ALA A 835 -3.68 -12.28 26.02
C ALA A 835 -2.23 -12.36 25.54
N ARG A 836 -1.26 -12.01 26.40
CA ARG A 836 0.17 -12.11 26.08
C ARG A 836 0.61 -13.55 25.85
N GLU A 837 0.18 -14.46 26.71
CA GLU A 837 0.46 -15.89 26.56
C GLU A 837 -0.19 -16.47 25.30
N THR A 838 -1.44 -16.07 25.01
CA THR A 838 -2.13 -16.48 23.79
C THR A 838 -1.39 -15.97 22.55
N PHE A 839 -1.02 -14.69 22.51
CA PHE A 839 -0.27 -14.10 21.39
C PHE A 839 1.10 -14.76 21.20
N ALA A 840 1.84 -15.01 22.28
CA ALA A 840 3.15 -15.67 22.20
C ALA A 840 3.07 -17.12 21.69
N ARG A 841 1.91 -17.77 21.84
CA ARG A 841 1.67 -19.18 21.51
C ARG A 841 0.77 -19.38 20.30
N ARG A 842 0.38 -18.30 19.62
CA ARG A 842 -0.47 -18.35 18.43
C ARG A 842 0.15 -19.23 17.35
N LEU A 843 -0.70 -19.92 16.60
CA LEU A 843 -0.26 -20.97 15.69
C LEU A 843 0.36 -20.42 14.40
N HIS A 844 -0.10 -19.24 13.97
CA HIS A 844 0.27 -18.64 12.69
C HIS A 844 0.89 -17.25 12.90
N PRO A 845 2.17 -17.16 13.31
CA PRO A 845 2.86 -15.88 13.39
C PRO A 845 3.11 -15.31 11.98
N GLY A 846 2.73 -14.06 11.71
CA GLY A 846 3.12 -13.39 10.48
C GLY A 846 2.61 -11.96 10.31
N ASN A 847 3.34 -11.19 9.49
CA ASN A 847 3.15 -9.76 9.29
C ASN A 847 2.96 -9.38 7.80
N ARG A 848 2.47 -10.32 6.99
CA ARG A 848 2.28 -10.13 5.54
C ARG A 848 0.81 -10.15 5.16
N GLY A 849 0.43 -9.27 4.22
CA GLY A 849 -0.91 -9.24 3.67
C GLY A 849 -1.96 -8.81 4.68
N TRP A 850 -2.88 -9.71 5.01
CA TRP A 850 -4.08 -9.46 5.82
C TRP A 850 -4.01 -10.02 7.25
N GLN A 851 -2.86 -10.59 7.65
CA GLN A 851 -2.64 -11.09 9.01
C GLN A 851 -2.69 -9.96 10.04
N GLN A 852 -3.23 -10.25 11.22
CA GLN A 852 -3.57 -9.25 12.27
C GLN A 852 -2.57 -9.21 13.44
N ASP A 853 -1.40 -9.84 13.31
CA ASP A 853 -0.41 -9.96 14.39
C ASP A 853 0.35 -8.68 14.74
#